data_AF-A0AAD6L8Y9-F1
#
_entry.id   AF-A0AAD6L8Y9-F1
#
_cell.length_a   1.000
_cell.length_b   1.000
_cell.length_c   1.000
_cell.angle_alpha   90.00
_cell.angle_beta   90.00
_cell.angle_gamma   90.00
#
_symmetry.space_group_name_H-M   'P 1'
#
loop_
_entity.id
_entity.type
_entity.pdbx_description
1 polymer ?
#
loop_
_entity_poly.entity_id
_entity_poly.type
_entity_poly.pdbx_seq_one_letter_code
_entity_poly.pdbx_strand_id
1 'polypeptide(L)'
;MAIGEKQKQQQSSGPSPSCGFVVFDKIPQLVESGNYPLSPLRVESGNYPLSHSPLSVKEGTTKEKRKQSKDEENESSSRKRRKPDLTAMTEPESSRTRPEGAYDVFLSFRGEDTRKTFTDHLYTALVQAGIHTFRDDDELPRGEEISHHLLRAIQESKMSIVVFSKGYASSRWCLNELVEILKCKNRKTGQIVLPIFYDIDPSYVRKQNGSFAEAFVKHKECFEEKLVKEWRKALEEAGNLSGWNLNDMANGHEAKFIKGITKDVLNKLDPKYLYVPEHLVGMDQLAHDIFDFLSTATDDVRIVGIHGMPGIGKTTIAKVVFNQLCNGFEGSCFLSDINEKSKQFNGLARLQKQLLKDILKQYVANINCVDRGKVMIKDRLCRKRVLVVADDVARLEQLNALMGERSWFGPGSRVIITTRDSNLLREADQTYQIKELKPGESLQLFSRHAFKDSKPAKDYIELSKKAVDYCGGLPLALQVIGALLYRKNRGEWEREIDNLSRIPNQDIQGKLLISYDALDGELQRAFLDIACFFIGIEREYVAKVLGVRCRPNPEVVLETLSERSLIQFHECNIKDERQLFGEMVAMHDLLRDMGREVVCKASPLHLGKRTRIWNKDDAWNVLDHQKGTDVVEGLALNVRASEAKSLSTGLFAKMKCLNLLQINGVHLTGSFKLLSKELMWICWPEFPLKYFPSNFTLDNLAVLDMQYSNLKELWKGKKILDKLKILNLSHSQHLIKTPDLHSSSLEKLILKGCSSLVEVHQSIVNLTSLVFLNLEGCWRLKNLPESIGNVKSLETLNISRCSQLEKLPECMGDIESLTELLADGIENEEFLSSIGQLKYVKRLSLHGYISTPSSSSLISAGVLNLKNWLPTFFIEWISLKRLELLHGGLYDRAAKCVDFKGLSSLEVLDLLGNKFSSLPSGIGLLPKLRYLCVEACKYLVSIPNLPSSLDYLGASYCNSLKRVRIPIEPKKDLYINLDESHSLEEIQGIEGLSNSGWIIRVNDCSHSPNKLPKSVFEAMGNGRHRYFIYNIPGKMPNWMSYSGEGCSLSFHIPPVFHGLVLWVVCSLEKERYYYYNTDIIIIIRNKSNRRILFEDKRTPESGGRIRYIRRSEMAMEDYCGDDELELYIHTLKNALRYGHSFKPVHVKECGVHVIAWKLDSFEGSEVGRDIVMPSPPPYHLLSHSTCDSITASTPKQWSDYLFVKLQEHNLSLTLYGEEGFSWEEKIFQKRLRKNSIFQT
;
A
#
# COMPACT_ATOMS: atom_id res chain seq x y z
N MET A 1 64.32 7.44 0.09
CA MET A 1 65.14 6.69 1.09
C MET A 1 64.90 7.34 2.43
N ALA A 2 64.63 6.65 3.54
CA ALA A 2 64.33 5.22 3.75
C ALA A 2 63.55 5.04 5.08
N ILE A 3 62.84 3.91 5.23
CA ILE A 3 62.52 3.11 6.46
C ILE A 3 62.29 3.87 7.80
N GLY A 4 61.24 3.65 8.60
CA GLY A 4 60.11 2.68 8.56
C GLY A 4 59.79 2.09 9.95
N GLU A 5 58.54 1.63 10.18
CA GLU A 5 58.09 0.73 11.30
C GLU A 5 58.23 1.24 12.77
N LYS A 6 57.50 0.77 13.82
CA LYS A 6 56.19 0.08 13.99
C LYS A 6 55.70 0.18 15.47
N GLN A 7 54.41 -0.13 15.69
CA GLN A 7 53.80 -0.71 16.92
C GLN A 7 53.68 0.08 18.26
N LYS A 8 52.40 0.34 18.61
CA LYS A 8 51.66 -0.11 19.83
C LYS A 8 51.68 0.64 21.19
N GLN A 9 50.45 0.58 21.76
CA GLN A 9 50.04 0.44 23.18
C GLN A 9 49.64 1.65 24.05
N GLN A 10 48.31 1.77 24.20
CA GLN A 10 47.51 1.87 25.44
C GLN A 10 47.54 3.12 26.35
N GLN A 11 46.38 3.81 26.31
CA GLN A 11 45.50 4.12 27.46
C GLN A 11 46.00 5.04 28.59
N SER A 12 45.58 6.31 28.46
CA SER A 12 44.83 7.08 29.47
C SER A 12 45.34 7.15 30.92
N SER A 13 45.83 8.33 31.28
CA SER A 13 45.70 8.95 32.63
C SER A 13 44.25 8.88 33.16
N GLY A 14 43.94 8.89 34.45
CA GLY A 14 44.60 9.58 35.57
C GLY A 14 43.58 10.54 36.20
N PRO A 15 43.17 10.39 37.49
CA PRO A 15 41.88 10.93 37.96
C PRO A 15 41.97 12.12 38.95
N SER A 16 40.78 12.66 39.28
CA SER A 16 40.44 13.29 40.59
C SER A 16 40.89 14.76 40.83
N PRO A 17 40.59 15.43 41.97
CA PRO A 17 39.51 16.45 41.98
C PRO A 17 39.85 17.73 42.81
N SER A 18 38.84 18.35 43.46
CA SER A 18 38.88 19.57 44.32
C SER A 18 38.90 20.91 43.54
N CYS A 19 38.41 22.07 44.01
CA CYS A 19 37.73 22.55 45.24
C CYS A 19 36.44 23.32 44.82
N GLY A 20 35.57 23.92 45.66
CA GLY A 20 35.45 24.12 47.12
C GLY A 20 34.23 25.02 47.43
N PHE A 21 33.78 25.12 48.68
CA PHE A 21 32.59 25.92 49.12
C PHE A 21 32.99 27.28 49.76
N VAL A 22 31.98 28.08 50.20
CA VAL A 22 32.02 29.20 51.19
C VAL A 22 32.39 30.61 50.64
N VAL A 23 31.76 31.78 50.96
CA VAL A 23 30.45 32.21 51.56
C VAL A 23 30.23 33.75 51.31
N PHE A 24 28.97 34.18 51.10
CA PHE A 24 28.29 35.51 51.32
C PHE A 24 28.88 36.94 51.07
N ASP A 25 27.91 37.87 50.95
CA ASP A 25 27.89 39.31 51.32
C ASP A 25 28.50 40.43 50.43
N LYS A 26 27.61 41.25 49.82
CA LYS A 26 27.17 42.55 50.40
C LYS A 26 26.01 43.24 49.63
N ILE A 27 25.27 44.11 50.35
CA ILE A 27 24.24 45.04 49.83
C ILE A 27 24.64 46.49 50.25
N PRO A 28 24.20 47.55 49.55
CA PRO A 28 23.13 48.44 50.07
C PRO A 28 22.05 48.76 48.99
N GLN A 29 20.76 48.99 49.29
CA GLN A 29 20.12 50.08 50.08
C GLN A 29 20.34 51.49 49.49
N LEU A 30 19.38 52.43 49.48
CA LEU A 30 18.00 52.49 50.02
C LEU A 30 16.98 52.70 48.84
N VAL A 31 15.76 53.25 48.87
CA VAL A 31 14.98 54.13 49.79
C VAL A 31 13.47 53.76 49.73
N GLU A 32 12.65 54.41 50.56
CA GLU A 32 11.22 54.17 50.82
C GLU A 32 10.31 55.14 50.01
N SER A 33 8.98 55.25 50.12
CA SER A 33 7.97 54.89 51.15
C SER A 33 6.54 54.84 50.55
N GLY A 34 5.51 54.19 51.12
CA GLY A 34 5.42 53.34 52.33
C GLY A 34 3.97 53.23 52.87
N ASN A 35 3.73 52.31 53.81
CA ASN A 35 2.60 52.25 54.78
C ASN A 35 1.15 52.03 54.24
N TYR A 36 0.22 51.33 54.92
CA TYR A 36 0.24 50.54 56.17
C TYR A 36 -0.85 49.40 56.11
N PRO A 37 -0.99 48.49 57.12
CA PRO A 37 -1.62 47.17 56.94
C PRO A 37 -2.95 46.98 57.70
N LEU A 38 -3.56 45.78 57.60
CA LEU A 38 -3.93 44.92 58.74
C LEU A 38 -4.51 43.54 58.32
N SER A 39 -4.17 42.51 59.08
CA SER A 39 -4.82 41.18 59.19
C SER A 39 -5.23 41.01 60.69
N PRO A 40 -5.78 39.89 61.23
CA PRO A 40 -6.06 38.53 60.70
C PRO A 40 -7.57 38.12 60.86
N LEU A 41 -8.06 36.87 60.74
CA LEU A 41 -7.98 35.75 61.70
C LEU A 41 -8.71 34.46 61.21
N ARG A 42 -8.52 33.33 61.94
CA ARG A 42 -9.34 32.08 61.89
C ARG A 42 -10.63 32.27 62.74
N VAL A 43 -11.66 31.40 62.79
CA VAL A 43 -11.71 30.02 63.32
C VAL A 43 -13.04 29.30 62.98
N GLU A 44 -12.93 28.06 62.47
CA GLU A 44 -13.73 26.79 62.64
C GLU A 44 -15.28 26.69 62.79
N SER A 45 -15.77 25.53 62.31
CA SER A 45 -16.90 24.69 62.81
C SER A 45 -18.32 24.79 62.18
N GLY A 46 -19.11 23.69 62.29
CA GLY A 46 -20.47 23.48 61.74
C GLY A 46 -20.49 22.75 60.38
N ASN A 47 -20.74 21.43 60.23
CA ASN A 47 -21.87 20.57 60.62
C ASN A 47 -23.26 21.04 60.13
N TYR A 48 -23.88 20.26 59.24
CA TYR A 48 -25.23 20.47 58.68
C TYR A 48 -26.14 19.24 58.90
N PRO A 49 -27.34 19.43 59.49
CA PRO A 49 -28.40 18.43 59.46
C PRO A 49 -29.78 18.95 59.00
N LEU A 50 -30.46 18.12 58.19
CA LEU A 50 -31.91 17.81 58.16
C LEU A 50 -32.98 18.93 58.33
N SER A 51 -33.83 19.09 57.31
CA SER A 51 -35.32 19.23 57.37
C SER A 51 -35.86 19.86 56.07
N HIS A 52 -37.15 19.89 55.75
CA HIS A 52 -38.22 18.88 55.69
C HIS A 52 -39.48 19.61 55.17
N SER A 53 -39.96 19.31 53.96
CA SER A 53 -41.38 19.46 53.56
C SER A 53 -41.97 20.91 53.56
N PRO A 54 -43.31 21.13 53.45
CA PRO A 54 -43.96 21.29 52.15
C PRO A 54 -44.96 22.48 52.08
N LEU A 55 -45.73 22.60 50.99
CA LEU A 55 -47.21 22.74 51.00
C LEU A 55 -47.80 22.86 49.57
N SER A 56 -49.12 22.71 49.47
CA SER A 56 -49.92 22.79 48.23
C SER A 56 -51.33 23.32 48.55
N VAL A 57 -52.20 23.48 47.53
CA VAL A 57 -53.64 23.87 47.66
C VAL A 57 -53.81 25.40 47.96
N LYS A 58 -54.76 26.20 47.44
CA LYS A 58 -56.15 26.03 46.94
C LYS A 58 -56.58 27.19 45.97
N GLU A 59 -57.71 27.02 45.25
CA GLU A 59 -58.75 28.01 44.78
C GLU A 59 -58.41 29.47 44.33
N GLY A 60 -59.17 30.14 43.44
CA GLY A 60 -60.31 29.71 42.60
C GLY A 60 -61.15 30.87 41.99
N THR A 61 -61.40 30.81 40.66
CA THR A 61 -62.51 31.45 39.89
C THR A 61 -62.82 32.98 39.94
N THR A 62 -62.96 33.59 38.76
CA THR A 62 -64.15 34.39 38.35
C THR A 62 -64.33 34.39 36.82
N LYS A 63 -65.46 34.88 36.31
CA LYS A 63 -65.85 34.88 34.87
C LYS A 63 -66.13 36.32 34.40
N GLU A 64 -66.07 36.58 33.08
CA GLU A 64 -67.23 37.12 32.35
C GLU A 64 -67.16 36.99 30.81
N LYS A 65 -68.19 37.45 30.09
CA LYS A 65 -68.41 37.26 28.62
C LYS A 65 -68.78 38.57 27.92
N ARG A 66 -68.45 38.71 26.62
CA ARG A 66 -69.19 39.42 25.52
C ARG A 66 -68.33 39.48 24.24
N LYS A 67 -68.83 39.54 22.97
CA LYS A 67 -70.14 39.17 22.36
C LYS A 67 -70.08 39.31 20.80
N GLN A 68 -70.60 38.34 20.03
CA GLN A 68 -71.14 38.44 18.63
C GLN A 68 -70.20 39.03 17.53
N SER A 69 -70.45 38.95 16.20
CA SER A 69 -71.53 38.40 15.33
C SER A 69 -70.90 37.84 14.02
N LYS A 70 -71.42 36.78 13.36
CA LYS A 70 -72.44 36.74 12.27
C LYS A 70 -72.12 37.61 11.03
N ASP A 71 -72.44 37.22 9.78
CA ASP A 71 -72.71 35.90 9.13
C ASP A 71 -72.28 36.05 7.64
N GLU A 72 -72.20 35.00 6.82
CA GLU A 72 -73.16 34.59 5.77
C GLU A 72 -72.32 33.76 4.74
N GLU A 73 -72.78 32.84 3.89
CA GLU A 73 -74.01 32.08 3.64
C GLU A 73 -73.59 30.79 2.84
N ASN A 74 -74.38 29.83 2.32
CA ASN A 74 -75.83 29.56 2.21
C ASN A 74 -76.05 28.03 2.47
N GLU A 75 -77.18 27.43 2.05
CA GLU A 75 -77.51 26.00 2.14
C GLU A 75 -77.27 25.26 0.78
N SER A 76 -77.22 23.93 0.65
CA SER A 76 -78.36 23.02 0.86
C SER A 76 -78.06 21.52 0.68
N SER A 77 -79.04 20.71 1.09
CA SER A 77 -79.16 19.24 1.13
C SER A 77 -78.57 18.38 0.00
N SER A 78 -78.12 17.15 0.33
CA SER A 78 -78.83 15.88 0.02
C SER A 78 -77.93 14.63 0.10
N ARG A 79 -78.51 13.41 0.01
CA ARG A 79 -77.83 12.12 0.25
C ARG A 79 -77.54 11.35 -1.06
N LYS A 80 -76.32 10.82 -1.25
CA LYS A 80 -76.03 9.37 -1.49
C LYS A 80 -74.55 9.06 -1.83
N ARG A 81 -74.19 7.77 -1.70
CA ARG A 81 -72.87 7.16 -1.96
C ARG A 81 -72.43 7.26 -3.43
N ARG A 82 -71.13 7.50 -3.69
CA ARG A 82 -70.24 6.65 -4.53
C ARG A 82 -68.76 7.00 -4.29
N LYS A 83 -67.83 6.20 -4.86
CA LYS A 83 -66.36 6.28 -4.65
C LYS A 83 -65.78 7.59 -5.20
N PRO A 84 -64.63 8.03 -4.66
CA PRO A 84 -63.32 7.69 -5.27
C PRO A 84 -62.32 7.16 -4.22
N ASP A 85 -61.05 6.87 -4.55
CA ASP A 85 -60.49 5.97 -5.58
C ASP A 85 -59.04 5.63 -5.14
N LEU A 86 -58.39 4.60 -5.69
CA LEU A 86 -57.03 4.22 -5.25
C LEU A 86 -55.95 5.06 -5.94
N THR A 87 -55.12 5.78 -5.17
CA THR A 87 -53.63 5.85 -5.30
C THR A 87 -53.00 6.83 -4.28
N ALA A 88 -53.00 6.46 -3.00
CA ALA A 88 -52.01 6.98 -2.04
C ALA A 88 -50.83 6.00 -2.01
N MET A 89 -49.60 6.50 -2.09
CA MET A 89 -48.42 5.63 -2.27
C MET A 89 -48.05 4.89 -0.98
N THR A 90 -47.74 3.60 -1.12
CA THR A 90 -47.33 2.71 -0.03
C THR A 90 -46.00 3.19 0.58
N GLU A 91 -45.96 3.37 1.90
CA GLU A 91 -44.69 3.47 2.62
C GLU A 91 -43.92 2.14 2.50
N PRO A 92 -42.62 2.14 2.15
CA PRO A 92 -41.82 0.92 2.14
C PRO A 92 -41.50 0.48 3.57
N GLU A 93 -42.14 -0.59 4.05
CA GLU A 93 -41.76 -1.24 5.31
C GLU A 93 -40.29 -1.68 5.26
N SER A 94 -39.41 -0.86 5.84
CA SER A 94 -37.98 -1.10 5.87
C SER A 94 -37.38 -0.69 7.21
N SER A 95 -36.71 -1.64 7.85
CA SER A 95 -35.88 -1.44 9.04
C SER A 95 -36.48 -0.58 10.17
N ARG A 96 -37.57 -1.07 10.79
CA ARG A 96 -37.56 -1.07 12.26
C ARG A 96 -36.50 -2.10 12.67
N THR A 97 -35.36 -1.64 13.17
CA THR A 97 -34.40 -2.51 13.85
C THR A 97 -35.13 -3.23 14.99
N ARG A 98 -34.85 -4.53 15.17
CA ARG A 98 -35.33 -5.25 16.35
C ARG A 98 -34.71 -4.60 17.59
N PRO A 99 -35.40 -4.60 18.74
CA PRO A 99 -34.74 -4.39 20.02
C PRO A 99 -33.57 -5.37 20.15
N GLU A 100 -32.50 -4.93 20.81
CA GLU A 100 -31.44 -5.85 21.21
C GLU A 100 -32.00 -6.91 22.17
N GLY A 101 -31.39 -8.09 22.17
CA GLY A 101 -31.93 -9.27 22.85
C GLY A 101 -32.26 -9.00 24.33
N ALA A 102 -33.51 -9.27 24.72
CA ALA A 102 -34.04 -8.91 26.04
C ALA A 102 -33.33 -9.63 27.19
N TYR A 103 -32.59 -10.71 26.92
CA TYR A 103 -31.83 -11.48 27.90
C TYR A 103 -30.48 -11.90 27.33
N ASP A 104 -29.49 -12.04 28.19
CA ASP A 104 -28.21 -12.65 27.86
C ASP A 104 -28.32 -14.18 27.85
N VAL A 105 -29.03 -14.74 28.84
CA VAL A 105 -29.12 -16.19 29.08
C VAL A 105 -30.56 -16.63 29.31
N PHE A 106 -31.00 -17.68 28.61
CA PHE A 106 -32.19 -18.47 28.96
C PHE A 106 -31.80 -19.71 29.78
N LEU A 107 -32.48 -19.98 30.90
CA LEU A 107 -32.32 -21.23 31.67
C LEU A 107 -33.47 -22.20 31.36
N SER A 108 -33.16 -23.34 30.72
CA SER A 108 -34.08 -24.47 30.59
C SER A 108 -33.71 -25.58 31.57
N PHE A 109 -34.67 -26.03 32.39
CA PHE A 109 -34.44 -26.97 33.49
C PHE A 109 -35.75 -27.64 33.93
N ARG A 110 -35.65 -28.78 34.64
CA ARG A 110 -36.82 -29.42 35.24
C ARG A 110 -37.14 -28.79 36.59
N GLY A 111 -38.26 -28.06 36.66
CA GLY A 111 -38.66 -27.31 37.85
C GLY A 111 -38.81 -28.16 39.13
N GLU A 112 -39.28 -29.41 39.01
CA GLU A 112 -39.41 -30.34 40.14
C GLU A 112 -38.06 -30.87 40.67
N ASP A 113 -37.04 -30.96 39.80
CA ASP A 113 -35.75 -31.58 40.13
C ASP A 113 -34.77 -30.56 40.74
N THR A 114 -34.69 -29.35 40.19
CA THR A 114 -33.58 -28.42 40.46
C THR A 114 -33.96 -26.97 40.78
N ARG A 115 -35.25 -26.57 40.69
CA ARG A 115 -35.67 -25.15 40.84
C ARG A 115 -35.19 -24.53 42.15
N LYS A 116 -35.34 -25.22 43.28
CA LYS A 116 -35.03 -24.72 44.64
C LYS A 116 -33.64 -25.09 45.16
N THR A 117 -32.79 -25.65 44.30
CA THR A 117 -31.45 -26.13 44.67
C THR A 117 -30.42 -25.58 43.66
N PHE A 118 -29.86 -26.45 42.82
CA PHE A 118 -28.79 -26.10 41.88
C PHE A 118 -29.14 -24.94 40.95
N THR A 119 -30.37 -24.90 40.42
CA THR A 119 -30.76 -23.86 39.44
C THR A 119 -30.98 -22.51 40.12
N ASP A 120 -31.44 -22.45 41.37
CA ASP A 120 -31.54 -21.18 42.10
C ASP A 120 -30.17 -20.60 42.41
N HIS A 121 -29.24 -21.44 42.85
CA HIS A 121 -27.87 -21.03 43.13
C HIS A 121 -27.11 -20.64 41.85
N LEU A 122 -27.34 -21.33 40.73
CA LEU A 122 -26.79 -20.97 39.42
C LEU A 122 -27.37 -19.65 38.91
N TYR A 123 -28.69 -19.47 38.96
CA TYR A 123 -29.36 -18.21 38.59
C TYR A 123 -28.83 -17.04 39.42
N THR A 124 -28.78 -17.21 40.75
CA THR A 124 -28.26 -16.20 41.67
C THR A 124 -26.81 -15.84 41.36
N ALA A 125 -25.95 -16.82 41.04
CA ALA A 125 -24.57 -16.56 40.66
C ALA A 125 -24.43 -15.84 39.30
N LEU A 126 -25.30 -16.12 38.33
CA LEU A 126 -25.33 -15.42 37.03
C LEU A 126 -25.79 -13.96 37.20
N VAL A 127 -26.85 -13.72 37.98
CA VAL A 127 -27.35 -12.37 38.27
C VAL A 127 -26.34 -11.56 39.10
N GLN A 128 -25.69 -12.16 40.10
CA GLN A 128 -24.59 -11.53 40.85
C GLN A 128 -23.36 -11.23 39.98
N ALA A 129 -23.17 -11.95 38.87
CA ALA A 129 -22.15 -11.65 37.87
C ALA A 129 -22.57 -10.57 36.84
N GLY A 130 -23.79 -10.02 36.96
CA GLY A 130 -24.31 -8.98 36.08
C GLY A 130 -24.94 -9.48 34.77
N ILE A 131 -25.20 -10.79 34.65
CA ILE A 131 -25.75 -11.41 33.44
C ILE A 131 -27.29 -11.36 33.47
N HIS A 132 -27.93 -10.73 32.48
CA HIS A 132 -29.39 -10.62 32.44
C HIS A 132 -30.03 -11.97 32.06
N THR A 133 -30.41 -12.73 33.08
CA THR A 133 -30.81 -14.14 32.93
C THR A 133 -32.33 -14.29 33.04
N PHE A 134 -32.96 -14.96 32.07
CA PHE A 134 -34.35 -15.41 32.16
C PHE A 134 -34.44 -16.74 32.92
N ARG A 135 -35.38 -16.81 33.87
CA ARG A 135 -35.78 -18.03 34.58
C ARG A 135 -37.30 -18.08 34.62
N ASP A 136 -37.87 -19.26 34.35
CA ASP A 136 -39.30 -19.50 34.47
C ASP A 136 -39.67 -19.66 35.97
N ASP A 137 -40.33 -18.65 36.52
CA ASP A 137 -40.89 -18.58 37.88
C ASP A 137 -42.40 -18.24 37.82
N ASP A 138 -43.10 -18.27 38.96
CA ASP A 138 -44.53 -18.56 39.08
C ASP A 138 -45.55 -17.49 38.57
N GLU A 139 -45.16 -16.56 37.68
CA GLU A 139 -46.05 -15.52 37.13
C GLU A 139 -46.72 -15.86 35.77
N LEU A 140 -46.38 -16.98 35.11
CA LEU A 140 -47.10 -17.39 33.89
C LEU A 140 -48.53 -17.89 34.22
N PRO A 141 -49.60 -17.32 33.62
CA PRO A 141 -50.97 -17.76 33.89
C PRO A 141 -51.20 -19.22 33.51
N ARG A 142 -51.72 -20.01 34.47
CA ARG A 142 -52.03 -21.43 34.24
C ARG A 142 -53.26 -21.61 33.37
N GLY A 143 -53.08 -21.76 32.05
CA GLY A 143 -54.19 -22.21 31.20
C GLY A 143 -54.12 -21.93 29.70
N GLU A 144 -52.97 -22.01 29.03
CA GLU A 144 -52.94 -22.10 27.56
C GLU A 144 -51.63 -22.77 27.05
N GLU A 145 -51.46 -22.90 25.73
CA GLU A 145 -50.24 -23.45 25.13
C GLU A 145 -49.00 -22.56 25.39
N ILE A 146 -47.80 -23.07 25.06
CA ILE A 146 -46.49 -22.46 25.37
C ILE A 146 -46.53 -20.95 25.14
N SER A 147 -46.42 -20.18 26.23
CA SER A 147 -46.70 -18.75 26.16
C SER A 147 -45.81 -18.08 25.11
N HIS A 148 -46.41 -17.17 24.33
CA HIS A 148 -45.68 -16.40 23.33
C HIS A 148 -44.47 -15.66 23.94
N HIS A 149 -44.53 -15.36 25.25
CA HIS A 149 -43.43 -14.81 26.04
C HIS A 149 -42.27 -15.78 26.24
N LEU A 150 -42.50 -17.07 26.50
CA LEU A 150 -41.44 -18.07 26.67
C LEU A 150 -40.69 -18.32 25.35
N LEU A 151 -41.43 -18.54 24.26
CA LEU A 151 -40.84 -18.70 22.92
C LEU A 151 -40.05 -17.45 22.50
N ARG A 152 -40.57 -16.27 22.83
CA ARG A 152 -39.88 -14.99 22.61
C ARG A 152 -38.61 -14.87 23.46
N ALA A 153 -38.63 -15.24 24.73
CA ALA A 153 -37.46 -15.22 25.60
C ALA A 153 -36.34 -16.15 25.07
N ILE A 154 -36.68 -17.36 24.61
CA ILE A 154 -35.72 -18.25 23.92
C ILE A 154 -35.13 -17.57 22.68
N GLN A 155 -35.97 -16.97 21.83
CA GLN A 155 -35.53 -16.36 20.56
C GLN A 155 -34.79 -15.02 20.72
N GLU A 156 -34.99 -14.29 21.82
CA GLU A 156 -34.33 -13.02 22.14
C GLU A 156 -33.12 -13.20 23.07
N SER A 157 -32.81 -14.42 23.54
CA SER A 157 -31.62 -14.69 24.38
C SER A 157 -30.35 -14.93 23.56
N LYS A 158 -29.22 -14.34 23.97
CA LYS A 158 -27.91 -14.56 23.30
C LYS A 158 -27.40 -16.00 23.47
N MET A 159 -27.70 -16.61 24.62
CA MET A 159 -27.25 -17.93 25.04
C MET A 159 -28.40 -18.69 25.74
N SER A 160 -28.39 -20.01 25.62
CA SER A 160 -29.29 -20.92 26.34
C SER A 160 -28.48 -21.94 27.14
N ILE A 161 -28.77 -22.05 28.44
CA ILE A 161 -28.21 -23.05 29.34
C ILE A 161 -29.28 -24.11 29.58
N VAL A 162 -28.93 -25.38 29.37
CA VAL A 162 -29.84 -26.53 29.52
C VAL A 162 -29.37 -27.41 30.67
N VAL A 163 -30.09 -27.44 31.77
CA VAL A 163 -29.76 -28.24 32.96
C VAL A 163 -30.45 -29.60 32.87
N PHE A 164 -29.72 -30.59 32.36
CA PHE A 164 -30.18 -31.97 32.31
C PHE A 164 -30.09 -32.63 33.69
N SER A 165 -31.25 -33.08 34.18
CA SER A 165 -31.46 -33.82 35.41
C SER A 165 -32.17 -35.15 35.12
N LYS A 166 -32.21 -36.06 36.10
CA LYS A 166 -32.83 -37.39 35.96
C LYS A 166 -34.30 -37.36 35.50
N GLY A 167 -35.07 -36.35 35.88
CA GLY A 167 -36.48 -36.16 35.48
C GLY A 167 -36.69 -35.28 34.25
N TYR A 168 -35.66 -34.71 33.62
CA TYR A 168 -35.81 -33.71 32.55
C TYR A 168 -36.73 -34.17 31.41
N ALA A 169 -36.49 -35.36 30.86
CA ALA A 169 -37.28 -35.90 29.76
C ALA A 169 -38.71 -36.29 30.13
N SER A 170 -39.12 -36.28 31.41
CA SER A 170 -40.52 -36.49 31.79
C SER A 170 -41.42 -35.31 31.42
N SER A 171 -40.84 -34.10 31.27
CA SER A 171 -41.59 -32.87 31.01
C SER A 171 -41.72 -32.56 29.52
N ARG A 172 -42.96 -32.55 29.02
CA ARG A 172 -43.28 -32.05 27.67
C ARG A 172 -42.81 -30.60 27.44
N TRP A 173 -42.79 -29.77 28.49
CA TRP A 173 -42.33 -28.38 28.41
C TRP A 173 -40.82 -28.30 28.15
N CYS A 174 -40.01 -28.95 28.98
CA CYS A 174 -38.55 -28.95 28.86
C CYS A 174 -38.05 -29.59 27.55
N LEU A 175 -38.81 -30.54 26.99
CA LEU A 175 -38.56 -31.12 25.66
C LEU A 175 -38.92 -30.16 24.50
N ASN A 176 -40.02 -29.41 24.62
CA ASN A 176 -40.41 -28.40 23.63
C ASN A 176 -39.46 -27.18 23.64
N GLU A 177 -39.06 -26.71 24.81
CA GLU A 177 -38.03 -25.68 24.98
C GLU A 177 -36.73 -26.09 24.27
N LEU A 178 -36.25 -27.32 24.52
CA LEU A 178 -35.03 -27.84 23.92
C LEU A 178 -35.09 -27.88 22.38
N VAL A 179 -36.24 -28.25 21.82
CA VAL A 179 -36.48 -28.21 20.37
C VAL A 179 -36.38 -26.78 19.84
N GLU A 180 -36.94 -25.77 20.52
CA GLU A 180 -36.87 -24.38 20.06
C GLU A 180 -35.48 -23.76 20.27
N ILE A 181 -34.79 -24.09 21.36
CA ILE A 181 -33.38 -23.70 21.62
C ILE A 181 -32.48 -24.22 20.49
N LEU A 182 -32.63 -25.48 20.08
CA LEU A 182 -31.85 -26.03 18.97
C LEU A 182 -32.29 -25.48 17.59
N LYS A 183 -33.58 -25.15 17.41
CA LYS A 183 -34.03 -24.36 16.25
C LYS A 183 -33.43 -22.96 16.23
N CYS A 184 -33.07 -22.37 17.37
CA CYS A 184 -32.44 -21.04 17.48
C CYS A 184 -30.91 -21.11 17.27
N LYS A 185 -30.25 -22.09 17.86
CA LYS A 185 -28.83 -22.46 17.60
C LYS A 185 -28.55 -22.58 16.10
N ASN A 186 -29.44 -23.24 15.36
CA ASN A 186 -29.28 -23.52 13.93
C ASN A 186 -29.73 -22.37 12.99
N ARG A 187 -29.96 -21.15 13.49
CA ARG A 187 -30.24 -19.93 12.68
C ARG A 187 -28.94 -19.22 12.29
N LYS A 188 -28.99 -18.37 11.25
CA LYS A 188 -27.83 -17.56 10.77
C LYS A 188 -27.15 -16.67 11.82
N THR A 189 -27.80 -16.41 12.96
CA THR A 189 -27.25 -15.61 14.08
C THR A 189 -26.79 -16.44 15.28
N GLY A 190 -26.91 -17.78 15.22
CA GLY A 190 -26.26 -18.75 16.12
C GLY A 190 -26.38 -18.50 17.63
N GLN A 191 -27.49 -18.90 18.26
CA GLN A 191 -27.57 -18.90 19.74
C GLN A 191 -26.58 -19.92 20.33
N ILE A 192 -25.79 -19.51 21.33
CA ILE A 192 -24.89 -20.41 22.05
C ILE A 192 -25.71 -21.34 22.94
N VAL A 193 -25.47 -22.65 22.87
CA VAL A 193 -26.15 -23.65 23.74
C VAL A 193 -25.12 -24.35 24.62
N LEU A 194 -25.32 -24.30 25.94
CA LEU A 194 -24.44 -24.93 26.93
C LEU A 194 -25.23 -25.96 27.77
N PRO A 195 -25.06 -27.27 27.54
CA PRO A 195 -25.64 -28.27 28.40
C PRO A 195 -24.85 -28.39 29.72
N ILE A 196 -25.60 -28.58 30.81
CA ILE A 196 -25.09 -28.92 32.13
C ILE A 196 -25.72 -30.25 32.52
N PHE A 197 -24.87 -31.25 32.78
CA PHE A 197 -25.27 -32.58 33.19
C PHE A 197 -25.18 -32.66 34.73
N TYR A 198 -26.33 -32.54 35.38
CA TYR A 198 -26.48 -32.48 36.82
C TYR A 198 -26.96 -33.84 37.36
N ASP A 199 -26.08 -34.54 38.08
CA ASP A 199 -26.34 -35.89 38.60
C ASP A 199 -26.84 -36.87 37.52
N ILE A 200 -26.29 -36.75 36.31
CA ILE A 200 -26.56 -37.64 35.17
C ILE A 200 -25.35 -37.70 34.24
N ASP A 201 -25.11 -38.88 33.65
CA ASP A 201 -24.06 -39.07 32.65
C ASP A 201 -24.52 -38.56 31.26
N PRO A 202 -23.68 -37.83 30.49
CA PRO A 202 -24.06 -37.30 29.17
C PRO A 202 -24.56 -38.35 28.16
N SER A 203 -24.10 -39.60 28.27
CA SER A 203 -24.55 -40.68 27.40
C SER A 203 -25.99 -41.13 27.67
N TYR A 204 -26.54 -40.88 28.87
CA TYR A 204 -27.94 -41.17 29.16
C TYR A 204 -28.87 -40.20 28.41
N VAL A 205 -28.49 -38.92 28.31
CA VAL A 205 -29.19 -37.92 27.50
C VAL A 205 -29.04 -38.26 26.00
N ARG A 206 -27.80 -38.49 25.55
CA ARG A 206 -27.45 -38.75 24.14
C ARG A 206 -28.08 -40.02 23.56
N LYS A 207 -28.17 -41.10 24.35
CA LYS A 207 -28.77 -42.40 23.95
C LYS A 207 -30.22 -42.57 24.42
N GLN A 208 -30.74 -41.62 25.20
CA GLN A 208 -32.03 -41.70 25.91
C GLN A 208 -32.18 -43.00 26.73
N ASN A 209 -31.19 -43.30 27.58
CA ASN A 209 -31.15 -44.48 28.46
C ASN A 209 -31.64 -44.17 29.88
N GLY A 210 -31.97 -45.21 30.66
CA GLY A 210 -32.43 -45.09 32.06
C GLY A 210 -33.76 -44.34 32.16
N SER A 211 -33.88 -43.38 33.07
CA SER A 211 -35.09 -42.57 33.26
C SER A 211 -35.55 -41.82 31.98
N PHE A 212 -34.63 -41.53 31.05
CA PHE A 212 -34.97 -40.94 29.76
C PHE A 212 -35.65 -41.95 28.84
N ALA A 213 -35.29 -43.24 28.91
CA ALA A 213 -35.98 -44.30 28.19
C ALA A 213 -37.42 -44.47 28.72
N GLU A 214 -37.56 -44.55 30.04
CA GLU A 214 -38.83 -44.70 30.74
C GLU A 214 -39.81 -43.56 30.45
N ALA A 215 -39.32 -42.31 30.44
CA ALA A 215 -40.10 -41.15 30.05
C ALA A 215 -40.63 -41.28 28.60
N PHE A 216 -39.80 -41.76 27.67
CA PHE A 216 -40.22 -41.98 26.28
C PHE A 216 -41.08 -43.23 26.04
N VAL A 217 -41.23 -44.14 27.00
CA VAL A 217 -42.31 -45.14 26.94
C VAL A 217 -43.65 -44.43 27.10
N LYS A 218 -43.79 -43.67 28.21
CA LYS A 218 -45.02 -42.92 28.53
C LYS A 218 -45.38 -41.89 27.44
N HIS A 219 -44.40 -41.15 26.91
CA HIS A 219 -44.66 -40.18 25.84
C HIS A 219 -45.13 -40.81 24.52
N LYS A 220 -44.79 -42.08 24.23
CA LYS A 220 -45.31 -42.80 23.05
C LYS A 220 -46.78 -43.21 23.20
N GLU A 221 -47.26 -43.35 24.43
CA GLU A 221 -48.66 -43.71 24.73
C GLU A 221 -49.58 -42.47 24.67
N CYS A 222 -49.03 -41.27 24.84
CA CYS A 222 -49.80 -40.02 24.95
C CYS A 222 -49.65 -39.02 23.78
N PHE A 223 -48.64 -39.15 22.91
CA PHE A 223 -48.32 -38.15 21.89
C PHE A 223 -47.97 -38.73 20.52
N GLU A 224 -48.16 -37.93 19.46
CA GLU A 224 -47.85 -38.31 18.09
C GLU A 224 -46.39 -38.73 17.90
N GLU A 225 -46.18 -39.80 17.13
CA GLU A 225 -44.85 -40.37 16.87
C GLU A 225 -43.88 -39.36 16.24
N LYS A 226 -44.39 -38.41 15.44
CA LYS A 226 -43.61 -37.31 14.84
C LYS A 226 -43.00 -36.40 15.93
N LEU A 227 -43.80 -35.97 16.90
CA LEU A 227 -43.37 -35.09 17.98
C LEU A 227 -42.34 -35.80 18.89
N VAL A 228 -42.58 -37.09 19.18
CA VAL A 228 -41.64 -37.94 19.93
C VAL A 228 -40.31 -38.12 19.18
N LYS A 229 -40.32 -38.21 17.84
CA LYS A 229 -39.11 -38.23 17.01
C LYS A 229 -38.34 -36.90 17.05
N GLU A 230 -39.03 -35.75 17.01
CA GLU A 230 -38.40 -34.43 17.16
C GLU A 230 -37.72 -34.27 18.54
N TRP A 231 -38.40 -34.66 19.64
CA TRP A 231 -37.82 -34.62 20.99
C TRP A 231 -36.59 -35.53 21.17
N ARG A 232 -36.60 -36.74 20.60
CA ARG A 232 -35.45 -37.66 20.65
C ARG A 232 -34.24 -37.09 19.93
N LYS A 233 -34.43 -36.56 18.71
CA LYS A 233 -33.37 -35.90 17.95
C LYS A 233 -32.79 -34.69 18.70
N ALA A 234 -33.63 -33.90 19.37
CA ALA A 234 -33.19 -32.76 20.16
C ALA A 234 -32.29 -33.17 21.35
N LEU A 235 -32.64 -34.25 22.07
CA LEU A 235 -31.81 -34.78 23.15
C LEU A 235 -30.50 -35.42 22.65
N GLU A 236 -30.53 -36.08 21.49
CA GLU A 236 -29.32 -36.60 20.85
C GLU A 236 -28.37 -35.44 20.44
N GLU A 237 -28.89 -34.39 19.79
CA GLU A 237 -28.09 -33.23 19.38
C GLU A 237 -27.52 -32.49 20.60
N ALA A 238 -28.32 -32.26 21.64
CA ALA A 238 -27.87 -31.58 22.86
C ALA A 238 -26.92 -32.45 23.71
N GLY A 239 -27.14 -33.76 23.77
CA GLY A 239 -26.24 -34.72 24.43
C GLY A 239 -24.91 -34.94 23.70
N ASN A 240 -24.79 -34.50 22.45
CA ASN A 240 -23.54 -34.47 21.67
C ASN A 240 -22.76 -33.14 21.80
N LEU A 241 -23.35 -32.08 22.37
CA LEU A 241 -22.62 -30.83 22.64
C LEU A 241 -21.66 -30.98 23.83
N SER A 242 -20.57 -30.21 23.81
CA SER A 242 -19.66 -30.10 24.95
C SER A 242 -20.32 -29.29 26.08
N GLY A 243 -20.28 -29.84 27.29
CA GLY A 243 -20.99 -29.29 28.45
C GLY A 243 -20.26 -29.50 29.76
N TRP A 244 -20.88 -29.03 30.84
CA TRP A 244 -20.37 -29.18 32.20
C TRP A 244 -20.98 -30.42 32.86
N ASN A 245 -20.15 -31.34 33.34
CA ASN A 245 -20.57 -32.52 34.12
C ASN A 245 -20.11 -32.34 35.58
N LEU A 246 -21.05 -32.46 36.53
CA LEU A 246 -20.79 -32.28 37.97
C LEU A 246 -19.72 -33.26 38.50
N ASN A 247 -19.68 -34.47 37.93
CA ASN A 247 -18.80 -35.54 38.38
C ASN A 247 -17.34 -35.33 37.96
N ASP A 248 -17.09 -34.73 36.79
CA ASP A 248 -15.77 -34.69 36.15
C ASP A 248 -14.85 -33.57 36.69
N MET A 249 -15.42 -32.50 37.26
CA MET A 249 -14.67 -31.25 37.52
C MET A 249 -14.57 -30.79 38.98
N ALA A 250 -15.37 -31.33 39.90
CA ALA A 250 -15.53 -30.73 41.23
C ALA A 250 -15.54 -31.70 42.42
N ASN A 251 -15.37 -33.02 42.19
CA ASN A 251 -15.61 -34.08 43.19
C ASN A 251 -16.99 -33.92 43.89
N GLY A 252 -18.03 -33.52 43.13
CA GLY A 252 -19.39 -33.28 43.64
C GLY A 252 -19.63 -31.92 44.31
N HIS A 253 -18.65 -31.03 44.43
CA HIS A 253 -18.84 -29.72 45.09
C HIS A 253 -19.55 -28.69 44.19
N GLU A 254 -20.88 -28.63 44.25
CA GLU A 254 -21.74 -27.70 43.50
C GLU A 254 -21.25 -26.24 43.51
N ALA A 255 -20.87 -25.68 44.67
CA ALA A 255 -20.44 -24.28 44.76
C ALA A 255 -19.16 -23.96 43.93
N LYS A 256 -18.27 -24.94 43.74
CA LYS A 256 -17.11 -24.81 42.84
C LYS A 256 -17.54 -24.95 41.38
N PHE A 257 -18.45 -25.88 41.10
CA PHE A 257 -18.99 -26.16 39.78
C PHE A 257 -19.77 -24.96 39.21
N ILE A 258 -20.69 -24.38 39.98
CA ILE A 258 -21.42 -23.15 39.63
C ILE A 258 -20.43 -22.01 39.34
N LYS A 259 -19.42 -21.79 40.19
CA LYS A 259 -18.41 -20.75 39.97
C LYS A 259 -17.57 -20.99 38.69
N GLY A 260 -17.38 -22.23 38.28
CA GLY A 260 -16.81 -22.60 36.99
C GLY A 260 -17.73 -22.21 35.83
N ILE A 261 -19.00 -22.62 35.90
CA ILE A 261 -20.04 -22.32 34.91
C ILE A 261 -20.21 -20.80 34.73
N THR A 262 -20.43 -20.03 35.81
CA THR A 262 -20.61 -18.57 35.73
C THR A 262 -19.42 -17.88 35.04
N LYS A 263 -18.19 -18.35 35.27
CA LYS A 263 -16.98 -17.82 34.61
C LYS A 263 -16.95 -18.17 33.11
N ASP A 264 -17.32 -19.39 32.74
CA ASP A 264 -17.40 -19.83 31.34
C ASP A 264 -18.51 -19.11 30.57
N VAL A 265 -19.67 -18.90 31.20
CA VAL A 265 -20.79 -18.12 30.67
C VAL A 265 -20.37 -16.67 30.44
N LEU A 266 -19.72 -16.00 31.42
CA LEU A 266 -19.15 -14.65 31.23
C LEU A 266 -18.22 -14.58 30.01
N ASN A 267 -17.26 -15.51 29.88
CA ASN A 267 -16.31 -15.55 28.76
C ASN A 267 -16.98 -15.80 27.40
N LYS A 268 -18.17 -16.42 27.38
CA LYS A 268 -18.95 -16.73 26.16
C LYS A 268 -19.94 -15.63 25.76
N LEU A 269 -20.29 -14.73 26.69
CA LEU A 269 -21.24 -13.64 26.47
C LEU A 269 -20.59 -12.30 26.07
N ASP A 270 -19.35 -12.05 26.49
CA ASP A 270 -18.65 -10.78 26.23
C ASP A 270 -17.53 -10.90 25.15
N PRO A 271 -17.75 -10.36 23.93
CA PRO A 271 -16.75 -10.32 22.87
C PRO A 271 -15.97 -9.00 22.77
N LYS A 272 -16.08 -8.03 23.71
CA LYS A 272 -15.48 -6.68 23.56
C LYS A 272 -14.77 -6.16 24.82
N TYR A 273 -13.62 -6.76 25.15
CA TYR A 273 -12.67 -6.25 26.15
C TYR A 273 -12.32 -4.75 26.00
N LEU A 274 -12.32 -4.20 24.78
CA LEU A 274 -12.09 -2.79 24.50
C LEU A 274 -13.15 -2.22 23.53
N TYR A 275 -13.63 -1.00 23.82
CA TYR A 275 -14.50 -0.28 22.89
C TYR A 275 -13.78 0.05 21.58
N VAL A 276 -14.37 -0.43 20.49
CA VAL A 276 -14.00 -0.14 19.09
C VAL A 276 -15.26 0.35 18.38
N PRO A 277 -15.20 1.45 17.60
CA PRO A 277 -16.33 1.92 16.81
C PRO A 277 -16.85 0.83 15.86
N GLU A 278 -18.16 0.69 15.75
CA GLU A 278 -18.84 -0.41 15.01
C GLU A 278 -18.58 -0.39 13.49
N HIS A 279 -18.00 0.70 12.99
CA HIS A 279 -17.90 1.04 11.58
C HIS A 279 -16.51 1.56 11.26
N LEU A 280 -15.55 0.64 11.21
CA LEU A 280 -14.22 0.88 10.67
C LEU A 280 -14.29 1.04 9.15
N VAL A 281 -13.25 1.67 8.59
CA VAL A 281 -13.09 1.87 7.13
C VAL A 281 -11.60 1.78 6.82
N GLY A 282 -11.23 1.01 5.79
CA GLY A 282 -9.85 0.90 5.29
C GLY A 282 -8.86 0.16 6.21
N MET A 283 -9.33 -0.43 7.33
CA MET A 283 -8.47 -1.08 8.34
C MET A 283 -8.45 -2.60 8.24
N ASP A 284 -9.37 -3.21 7.48
CA ASP A 284 -9.61 -4.65 7.52
C ASP A 284 -8.41 -5.47 7.01
N GLN A 285 -7.82 -5.10 5.87
CA GLN A 285 -6.63 -5.76 5.34
C GLN A 285 -5.44 -5.66 6.31
N LEU A 286 -5.18 -4.46 6.87
CA LEU A 286 -4.09 -4.27 7.82
C LEU A 286 -4.32 -5.05 9.13
N ALA A 287 -5.58 -5.22 9.54
CA ALA A 287 -5.93 -6.07 10.68
C ALA A 287 -5.61 -7.54 10.38
N HIS A 288 -5.96 -8.04 9.19
CA HIS A 288 -5.60 -9.38 8.74
C HIS A 288 -4.07 -9.57 8.61
N ASP A 289 -3.35 -8.65 7.98
CA ASP A 289 -1.90 -8.73 7.79
C ASP A 289 -1.13 -8.81 9.13
N ILE A 290 -1.61 -8.11 10.16
CA ILE A 290 -1.06 -8.16 11.52
C ILE A 290 -1.54 -9.43 12.26
N PHE A 291 -2.81 -9.80 12.12
CA PHE A 291 -3.39 -10.98 12.75
C PHE A 291 -2.70 -12.26 12.29
N ASP A 292 -2.46 -12.43 10.99
CA ASP A 292 -1.82 -13.63 10.42
C ASP A 292 -0.34 -13.74 10.88
N PHE A 293 0.39 -12.63 10.90
CA PHE A 293 1.75 -12.58 11.43
C PHE A 293 1.83 -12.97 12.92
N LEU A 294 0.85 -12.54 13.73
CA LEU A 294 0.78 -12.88 15.15
C LEU A 294 0.21 -14.29 15.42
N SER A 295 -0.63 -14.82 14.54
CA SER A 295 -1.37 -16.09 14.74
C SER A 295 -0.63 -17.33 14.25
N THR A 296 0.46 -17.19 13.48
CA THR A 296 1.26 -18.33 13.01
C THR A 296 1.82 -19.15 14.18
N ALA A 297 1.55 -20.46 14.15
CA ALA A 297 1.81 -21.40 15.24
C ALA A 297 3.32 -21.61 15.45
N THR A 298 3.87 -20.86 16.40
CA THR A 298 5.31 -20.81 16.72
C THR A 298 5.50 -20.44 18.18
N ASP A 299 6.41 -21.12 18.87
CA ASP A 299 6.68 -20.96 20.31
C ASP A 299 7.60 -19.78 20.63
N ASP A 300 7.83 -18.88 19.67
CA ASP A 300 8.64 -17.67 19.80
C ASP A 300 7.93 -16.56 20.61
N VAL A 301 8.67 -15.49 20.95
CA VAL A 301 8.10 -14.23 21.45
C VAL A 301 8.23 -13.20 20.34
N ARG A 302 7.08 -12.72 19.82
CA ARG A 302 7.03 -11.75 18.70
C ARG A 302 6.62 -10.36 19.15
N ILE A 303 7.26 -9.36 18.57
CA ILE A 303 6.99 -7.94 18.77
C ILE A 303 6.61 -7.31 17.43
N VAL A 304 5.39 -6.78 17.33
CA VAL A 304 4.91 -5.99 16.18
C VAL A 304 4.94 -4.50 16.52
N GLY A 305 5.61 -3.72 15.69
CA GLY A 305 5.61 -2.26 15.77
C GLY A 305 4.59 -1.62 14.83
N ILE A 306 3.86 -0.62 15.32
CA ILE A 306 2.87 0.15 14.54
C ILE A 306 3.17 1.64 14.67
N HIS A 307 3.49 2.32 13.56
CA HIS A 307 3.86 3.74 13.56
C HIS A 307 3.15 4.57 12.48
N GLY A 308 3.39 5.89 12.50
CA GLY A 308 2.75 6.87 11.63
C GLY A 308 2.32 8.14 12.39
N MET A 309 1.74 9.09 11.66
CA MET A 309 1.34 10.42 12.14
C MET A 309 0.32 10.39 13.31
N PRO A 310 0.20 11.43 14.16
CA PRO A 310 -0.91 11.54 15.12
C PRO A 310 -2.27 11.56 14.42
N GLY A 311 -3.29 10.96 15.03
CA GLY A 311 -4.64 10.89 14.45
C GLY A 311 -4.85 9.87 13.32
N ILE A 312 -3.80 9.16 12.87
CA ILE A 312 -3.87 8.18 11.76
C ILE A 312 -4.59 6.87 12.10
N GLY A 313 -4.88 6.61 13.38
CA GLY A 313 -5.66 5.43 13.83
C GLY A 313 -4.88 4.28 14.46
N LYS A 314 -3.59 4.47 14.82
CA LYS A 314 -2.74 3.44 15.48
C LYS A 314 -3.40 2.72 16.66
N THR A 315 -3.93 3.49 17.61
CA THR A 315 -4.67 2.97 18.77
C THR A 315 -5.94 2.21 18.37
N THR A 316 -6.58 2.58 17.26
CA THR A 316 -7.77 1.89 16.75
C THR A 316 -7.43 0.51 16.21
N ILE A 317 -6.43 0.40 15.31
CA ILE A 317 -6.01 -0.90 14.75
C ILE A 317 -5.46 -1.83 15.84
N ALA A 318 -4.71 -1.29 16.82
CA ALA A 318 -4.23 -2.08 17.96
C ALA A 318 -5.37 -2.64 18.82
N LYS A 319 -6.47 -1.89 19.02
CA LYS A 319 -7.68 -2.38 19.73
C LYS A 319 -8.42 -3.46 18.95
N VAL A 320 -8.48 -3.37 17.62
CA VAL A 320 -9.10 -4.38 16.74
C VAL A 320 -8.36 -5.71 16.87
N VAL A 321 -7.05 -5.70 16.63
CA VAL A 321 -6.19 -6.89 16.71
C VAL A 321 -6.18 -7.46 18.14
N PHE A 322 -6.17 -6.60 19.17
CA PHE A 322 -6.27 -7.06 20.57
C PHE A 322 -7.59 -7.79 20.84
N ASN A 323 -8.75 -7.22 20.48
CA ASN A 323 -10.04 -7.87 20.70
C ASN A 323 -10.12 -9.22 19.97
N GLN A 324 -9.56 -9.33 18.75
CA GLN A 324 -9.49 -10.60 18.00
C GLN A 324 -8.60 -11.66 18.67
N LEU A 325 -7.48 -11.26 19.27
CA LEU A 325 -6.48 -12.19 19.82
C LEU A 325 -6.61 -12.47 21.33
N CYS A 326 -7.24 -11.58 22.11
CA CYS A 326 -7.14 -11.54 23.58
C CYS A 326 -7.55 -12.82 24.32
N ASN A 327 -8.38 -13.66 23.71
CA ASN A 327 -8.87 -14.93 24.27
C ASN A 327 -7.95 -16.13 24.01
N GLY A 328 -6.94 -16.01 23.14
CA GLY A 328 -5.99 -17.09 22.80
C GLY A 328 -4.79 -17.25 23.73
N PHE A 329 -4.76 -16.52 24.85
CA PHE A 329 -3.59 -16.35 25.73
C PHE A 329 -3.97 -16.57 27.20
N GLU A 330 -2.99 -16.94 28.04
CA GLU A 330 -3.21 -17.15 29.48
C GLU A 330 -3.57 -15.85 30.23
N GLY A 331 -3.15 -14.72 29.69
CA GLY A 331 -3.45 -13.38 30.18
C GLY A 331 -3.13 -12.34 29.12
N SER A 332 -3.91 -11.27 29.11
CA SER A 332 -3.85 -10.22 28.10
C SER A 332 -4.02 -8.84 28.74
N CYS A 333 -3.30 -7.83 28.24
CA CYS A 333 -3.33 -6.48 28.80
C CYS A 333 -3.15 -5.41 27.69
N PHE A 334 -3.88 -4.31 27.81
CA PHE A 334 -3.78 -3.13 26.95
C PHE A 334 -3.39 -1.91 27.79
N LEU A 335 -2.13 -1.49 27.68
CA LEU A 335 -1.60 -0.29 28.33
C LEU A 335 -1.79 0.93 27.42
N SER A 336 -2.95 1.60 27.53
CA SER A 336 -3.22 2.81 26.74
C SER A 336 -2.40 4.02 27.22
N ASP A 337 -2.13 4.96 26.33
CA ASP A 337 -1.64 6.33 26.62
C ASP A 337 -0.36 6.39 27.48
N ILE A 338 0.62 5.52 27.20
CA ILE A 338 1.84 5.36 28.02
C ILE A 338 2.63 6.68 28.12
N ASN A 339 2.79 7.41 27.03
CA ASN A 339 3.45 8.71 26.97
C ASN A 339 2.83 9.76 27.91
N GLU A 340 1.52 9.75 28.12
CA GLU A 340 0.86 10.67 29.07
C GLU A 340 0.93 10.13 30.51
N LYS A 341 0.55 8.87 30.72
CA LYS A 341 0.50 8.26 32.06
C LYS A 341 1.87 8.15 32.72
N SER A 342 2.94 7.92 31.95
CA SER A 342 4.31 7.84 32.48
C SER A 342 4.86 9.17 33.00
N LYS A 343 4.34 10.32 32.55
CA LYS A 343 4.71 11.66 33.05
C LYS A 343 4.11 12.00 34.41
N GLN A 344 3.10 11.24 34.86
CA GLN A 344 2.49 11.41 36.18
C GLN A 344 3.42 10.90 37.29
N PHE A 345 3.22 11.38 38.52
CA PHE A 345 3.99 10.91 39.69
C PHE A 345 3.87 9.39 39.87
N ASN A 346 5.01 8.69 39.87
CA ASN A 346 5.14 7.24 39.84
C ASN A 346 4.38 6.54 38.68
N GLY A 347 4.20 7.22 37.55
CA GLY A 347 3.46 6.75 36.38
C GLY A 347 3.91 5.39 35.83
N LEU A 348 5.21 5.19 35.66
CA LEU A 348 5.76 3.89 35.20
C LEU A 348 5.45 2.75 36.18
N ALA A 349 5.59 2.96 37.49
CA ALA A 349 5.27 1.96 38.51
C ALA A 349 3.76 1.64 38.55
N ARG A 350 2.89 2.62 38.25
CA ARG A 350 1.44 2.41 38.07
C ARG A 350 1.14 1.54 36.84
N LEU A 351 1.81 1.79 35.71
CA LEU A 351 1.67 1.00 34.48
C LEU A 351 2.16 -0.44 34.67
N GLN A 352 3.29 -0.65 35.35
CA GLN A 352 3.76 -2.00 35.73
C GLN A 352 2.77 -2.73 36.64
N LYS A 353 2.15 -2.03 37.61
CA LYS A 353 1.10 -2.59 38.46
C LYS A 353 -0.17 -2.92 37.67
N GLN A 354 -0.53 -2.13 36.66
CA GLN A 354 -1.62 -2.47 35.75
C GLN A 354 -1.29 -3.75 34.96
N LEU A 355 -0.13 -3.79 34.28
CA LEU A 355 0.30 -4.93 33.47
C LEU A 355 0.22 -6.26 34.23
N LEU A 356 0.78 -6.31 35.44
CA LEU A 356 0.75 -7.50 36.26
C LEU A 356 -0.65 -7.82 36.83
N LYS A 357 -1.46 -6.81 37.18
CA LYS A 357 -2.84 -7.03 37.64
C LYS A 357 -3.71 -7.63 36.54
N ASP A 358 -3.63 -7.10 35.32
CA ASP A 358 -4.51 -7.48 34.21
C ASP A 358 -4.16 -8.88 33.67
N ILE A 359 -2.86 -9.21 33.58
CA ILE A 359 -2.38 -10.53 33.16
C ILE A 359 -2.60 -11.60 34.24
N LEU A 360 -2.25 -11.33 35.51
CA LEU A 360 -2.35 -12.33 36.59
C LEU A 360 -3.77 -12.43 37.17
N LYS A 361 -4.65 -11.46 36.87
CA LYS A 361 -6.03 -11.33 37.38
C LYS A 361 -6.11 -11.42 38.92
N GLN A 362 -5.10 -10.86 39.60
CA GLN A 362 -4.91 -10.85 41.06
C GLN A 362 -4.45 -9.48 41.57
N TYR A 363 -4.65 -9.20 42.87
CA TYR A 363 -4.20 -7.94 43.47
C TYR A 363 -2.70 -7.96 43.77
N VAL A 364 -1.92 -7.21 42.99
CA VAL A 364 -0.48 -7.07 43.18
C VAL A 364 -0.18 -5.99 44.23
N ALA A 365 0.02 -6.41 45.47
CA ALA A 365 0.64 -5.57 46.49
C ALA A 365 2.14 -5.38 46.24
N ASN A 366 2.72 -4.30 46.75
CA ASN A 366 4.17 -4.06 46.86
C ASN A 366 4.99 -3.73 45.59
N ILE A 367 4.41 -3.09 44.56
CA ILE A 367 5.21 -2.34 43.58
C ILE A 367 5.31 -0.88 44.05
N ASN A 368 6.46 -0.53 44.64
CA ASN A 368 6.75 0.80 45.19
C ASN A 368 7.86 1.57 44.45
N CYS A 369 8.62 0.90 43.57
CA CYS A 369 9.61 1.52 42.67
C CYS A 369 9.64 0.76 41.33
N VAL A 370 10.19 1.40 40.28
CA VAL A 370 10.17 0.87 38.91
C VAL A 370 10.98 -0.42 38.78
N ASP A 371 12.15 -0.50 39.38
CA ASP A 371 13.03 -1.67 39.20
C ASP A 371 12.52 -2.93 39.91
N ARG A 372 11.82 -2.76 41.04
CA ARG A 372 11.05 -3.85 41.66
C ARG A 372 9.93 -4.34 40.74
N GLY A 373 9.27 -3.42 40.02
CA GLY A 373 8.31 -3.75 38.98
C GLY A 373 8.94 -4.55 37.83
N LYS A 374 10.12 -4.16 37.34
CA LYS A 374 10.87 -4.90 36.29
C LYS A 374 11.13 -6.35 36.69
N VAL A 375 11.68 -6.56 37.90
CA VAL A 375 11.94 -7.91 38.45
C VAL A 375 10.64 -8.71 38.55
N MET A 376 9.58 -8.13 39.11
CA MET A 376 8.28 -8.80 39.24
C MET A 376 7.61 -9.11 37.89
N ILE A 377 7.89 -8.35 36.82
CA ILE A 377 7.45 -8.67 35.46
C ILE A 377 8.22 -9.88 34.94
N LYS A 378 9.56 -9.84 34.94
CA LYS A 378 10.43 -10.94 34.49
C LYS A 378 10.10 -12.25 35.20
N ASP A 379 10.04 -12.25 36.53
CA ASP A 379 9.81 -13.44 37.38
C ASP A 379 8.39 -14.03 37.30
N ARG A 380 7.44 -13.35 36.67
CA ARG A 380 6.03 -13.79 36.59
C ARG A 380 5.54 -14.03 35.17
N LEU A 381 6.13 -13.38 34.17
CA LEU A 381 5.69 -13.51 32.77
C LEU A 381 6.56 -14.45 31.93
N CYS A 382 7.82 -14.73 32.33
CA CYS A 382 8.76 -15.59 31.58
C CYS A 382 8.34 -17.06 31.40
N ARG A 383 7.22 -17.48 32.00
CA ARG A 383 6.64 -18.83 31.90
C ARG A 383 5.18 -18.84 31.47
N LYS A 384 4.67 -17.71 30.94
CA LYS A 384 3.27 -17.55 30.53
C LYS A 384 3.18 -17.08 29.09
N ARG A 385 2.27 -17.66 28.33
CA ARG A 385 1.88 -17.22 27.00
C ARG A 385 0.92 -16.03 27.11
N VAL A 386 1.41 -14.82 26.84
CA VAL A 386 0.67 -13.56 27.07
C VAL A 386 0.53 -12.68 25.82
N LEU A 387 -0.50 -11.83 25.80
CA LEU A 387 -0.71 -10.78 24.79
C LEU A 387 -0.60 -9.41 25.45
N VAL A 388 0.37 -8.59 25.03
CA VAL A 388 0.60 -7.24 25.61
C VAL A 388 0.53 -6.18 24.52
N VAL A 389 -0.28 -5.14 24.73
CA VAL A 389 -0.27 -3.93 23.90
C VAL A 389 0.25 -2.75 24.70
N ALA A 390 1.24 -2.06 24.16
CA ALA A 390 1.73 -0.78 24.65
C ALA A 390 1.40 0.32 23.63
N ASP A 391 0.54 1.27 24.02
CA ASP A 391 -0.04 2.26 23.12
C ASP A 391 0.36 3.70 23.48
N ASP A 392 0.67 4.50 22.45
CA ASP A 392 1.39 5.78 22.49
C ASP A 392 2.68 5.72 23.33
N VAL A 393 3.62 4.87 22.92
CA VAL A 393 5.02 4.90 23.41
C VAL A 393 5.76 6.06 22.75
N ALA A 394 6.60 6.75 23.52
CA ALA A 394 7.37 7.92 23.06
C ALA A 394 8.83 7.99 23.58
N ARG A 395 9.28 7.07 24.44
CA ARG A 395 10.67 6.98 24.92
C ARG A 395 11.09 5.53 25.18
N LEU A 396 12.35 5.20 24.89
CA LEU A 396 12.93 3.87 25.15
C LEU A 396 12.86 3.47 26.64
N GLU A 397 12.96 4.45 27.55
CA GLU A 397 12.78 4.26 29.01
C GLU A 397 11.44 3.58 29.37
N GLN A 398 10.38 3.84 28.59
CA GLN A 398 9.05 3.27 28.83
C GLN A 398 9.02 1.78 28.45
N LEU A 399 9.65 1.40 27.34
CA LEU A 399 9.80 0.00 26.92
C LEU A 399 10.69 -0.77 27.91
N ASN A 400 11.83 -0.18 28.30
CA ASN A 400 12.76 -0.77 29.26
C ASN A 400 12.19 -0.92 30.68
N ALA A 401 11.12 -0.19 31.01
CA ALA A 401 10.38 -0.33 32.27
C ALA A 401 9.25 -1.37 32.22
N LEU A 402 8.65 -1.61 31.04
CA LEU A 402 7.42 -2.40 30.90
C LEU A 402 7.64 -3.77 30.25
N MET A 403 8.66 -3.92 29.40
CA MET A 403 8.91 -5.09 28.57
C MET A 403 10.34 -5.62 28.69
N GLY A 404 11.32 -4.71 28.75
CA GLY A 404 12.73 -5.09 28.87
C GLY A 404 13.20 -6.02 27.76
N GLU A 405 13.81 -7.14 28.13
CA GLU A 405 14.25 -8.16 27.18
C GLU A 405 13.08 -9.07 26.74
N ARG A 406 13.17 -9.64 25.54
CA ARG A 406 12.28 -10.75 25.09
C ARG A 406 12.22 -11.92 26.09
N SER A 407 13.28 -12.13 26.89
CA SER A 407 13.37 -13.14 27.96
C SER A 407 12.38 -12.95 29.11
N TRP A 408 11.69 -11.81 29.20
CA TRP A 408 10.70 -11.52 30.24
C TRP A 408 9.34 -12.18 29.97
N PHE A 409 9.10 -12.71 28.77
CA PHE A 409 7.83 -13.33 28.35
C PHE A 409 8.01 -14.82 28.03
N GLY A 410 6.96 -15.62 28.26
CA GLY A 410 6.99 -17.06 27.98
C GLY A 410 6.80 -17.39 26.48
N PRO A 411 7.15 -18.62 26.06
CA PRO A 411 6.94 -19.11 24.70
C PRO A 411 5.54 -18.84 24.12
N GLY A 412 5.49 -18.53 22.82
CA GLY A 412 4.25 -18.24 22.09
C GLY A 412 3.58 -16.90 22.44
N SER A 413 4.24 -16.03 23.22
CA SER A 413 3.74 -14.70 23.58
C SER A 413 3.79 -13.71 22.41
N ARG A 414 2.92 -12.70 22.45
CA ARG A 414 2.77 -11.69 21.41
C ARG A 414 2.71 -10.28 22.01
N VAL A 415 3.44 -9.36 21.41
CA VAL A 415 3.57 -7.96 21.86
C VAL A 415 3.24 -7.03 20.70
N ILE A 416 2.47 -5.97 20.95
CA ILE A 416 2.16 -4.91 19.98
C ILE A 416 2.57 -3.56 20.59
N ILE A 417 3.37 -2.79 19.87
CA ILE A 417 3.83 -1.44 20.28
C ILE A 417 3.28 -0.42 19.30
N THR A 418 2.53 0.58 19.78
CA THR A 418 2.13 1.75 18.98
C THR A 418 2.99 2.95 19.36
N THR A 419 3.51 3.66 18.36
CA THR A 419 4.44 4.79 18.53
C THR A 419 4.25 5.81 17.41
N ARG A 420 4.77 7.03 17.60
CA ARG A 420 4.89 8.06 16.54
C ARG A 420 6.29 8.05 15.92
N ASP A 421 7.24 7.53 16.67
CA ASP A 421 8.67 7.49 16.40
C ASP A 421 9.08 6.05 16.07
N SER A 422 9.50 5.80 14.82
CA SER A 422 9.91 4.47 14.34
C SER A 422 11.25 4.01 14.89
N ASN A 423 12.08 4.91 15.41
CA ASN A 423 13.38 4.57 16.01
C ASN A 423 13.18 3.62 17.21
N LEU A 424 12.08 3.80 17.95
CA LEU A 424 11.65 2.93 19.05
C LEU A 424 11.22 1.51 18.64
N LEU A 425 11.19 1.19 17.34
CA LEU A 425 10.78 -0.11 16.80
C LEU A 425 11.94 -0.95 16.25
N ARG A 426 13.20 -0.51 16.40
CA ARG A 426 14.39 -1.20 15.87
C ARG A 426 14.61 -2.63 16.41
N GLU A 427 13.94 -3.00 17.51
CA GLU A 427 13.96 -4.37 18.08
C GLU A 427 12.68 -5.20 17.77
N ALA A 428 11.74 -4.66 17.00
CA ALA A 428 10.52 -5.36 16.61
C ALA A 428 10.78 -6.35 15.45
N ASP A 429 10.02 -7.44 15.40
CA ASP A 429 10.16 -8.47 14.35
C ASP A 429 9.51 -8.05 13.03
N GLN A 430 8.50 -7.18 13.09
CA GLN A 430 7.79 -6.66 11.94
C GLN A 430 7.23 -5.26 12.27
N THR A 431 7.38 -4.31 11.35
CA THR A 431 6.93 -2.92 11.52
C THR A 431 5.95 -2.49 10.44
N TYR A 432 4.81 -1.92 10.86
CA TYR A 432 3.75 -1.45 9.96
C TYR A 432 3.60 0.07 10.08
N GLN A 433 3.79 0.78 8.97
CA GLN A 433 3.47 2.21 8.85
C GLN A 433 2.01 2.37 8.39
N ILE A 434 1.18 3.06 9.17
CA ILE A 434 -0.19 3.37 8.75
C ILE A 434 -0.18 4.57 7.79
N LYS A 435 -0.81 4.40 6.63
CA LYS A 435 -0.96 5.42 5.57
C LYS A 435 -2.33 6.12 5.67
N GLU A 436 -2.50 7.25 4.98
CA GLU A 436 -3.80 7.94 4.91
C GLU A 436 -4.88 7.09 4.20
N LEU A 437 -6.15 7.35 4.52
CA LEU A 437 -7.28 6.67 3.88
C LEU A 437 -7.45 7.12 2.42
N LYS A 438 -7.74 6.17 1.51
CA LYS A 438 -7.96 6.48 0.09
C LYS A 438 -9.17 7.41 -0.07
N PRO A 439 -9.27 8.27 -1.10
CA PRO A 439 -10.35 9.26 -1.23
C PRO A 439 -11.78 8.70 -1.07
N GLY A 440 -12.05 7.47 -1.55
CA GLY A 440 -13.34 6.80 -1.35
C GLY A 440 -13.60 6.32 0.09
N GLU A 441 -12.57 5.82 0.77
CA GLU A 441 -12.59 5.42 2.19
C GLU A 441 -12.77 6.66 3.08
N SER A 442 -12.04 7.72 2.78
CA SER A 442 -12.12 9.03 3.44
C SER A 442 -13.50 9.66 3.31
N LEU A 443 -14.09 9.64 2.12
CA LEU A 443 -15.46 10.13 1.89
C LEU A 443 -16.50 9.29 2.67
N GLN A 444 -16.31 7.97 2.76
CA GLN A 444 -17.19 7.10 3.55
C GLN A 444 -17.10 7.42 5.05
N LEU A 445 -15.90 7.58 5.60
CA LEU A 445 -15.70 7.92 7.02
C LEU A 445 -16.27 9.31 7.36
N PHE A 446 -15.95 10.32 6.54
CA PHE A 446 -16.50 11.67 6.66
C PHE A 446 -18.04 11.65 6.63
N SER A 447 -18.64 10.93 5.68
CA SER A 447 -20.10 10.86 5.54
C SER A 447 -20.79 10.26 6.75
N ARG A 448 -20.19 9.23 7.37
CA ARG A 448 -20.72 8.62 8.61
C ARG A 448 -20.76 9.63 9.77
N HIS A 449 -19.86 10.61 9.78
CA HIS A 449 -19.85 11.66 10.81
C HIS A 449 -20.83 12.80 10.46
N ALA A 450 -20.82 13.27 9.21
CA ALA A 450 -21.59 14.43 8.73
C ALA A 450 -23.07 14.16 8.39
N PHE A 451 -23.42 12.95 7.96
CA PHE A 451 -24.78 12.57 7.53
C PHE A 451 -25.36 11.36 8.28
N LYS A 452 -24.52 10.59 9.00
CA LYS A 452 -24.84 9.27 9.59
C LYS A 452 -25.09 8.15 8.57
N ASP A 453 -24.72 8.36 7.30
CA ASP A 453 -24.72 7.34 6.24
C ASP A 453 -23.29 7.14 5.69
N SER A 454 -23.05 5.99 5.09
CA SER A 454 -21.91 5.64 4.24
C SER A 454 -21.61 6.60 3.08
N LYS A 455 -22.55 7.49 2.71
CA LYS A 455 -22.48 8.38 1.53
C LYS A 455 -23.00 9.78 1.85
N PRO A 456 -22.55 10.81 1.12
CA PRO A 456 -23.10 12.16 1.24
C PRO A 456 -24.46 12.27 0.54
N ALA A 457 -25.30 13.20 1.01
CA ALA A 457 -26.48 13.64 0.27
C ALA A 457 -26.08 14.25 -1.08
N LYS A 458 -26.91 14.08 -2.13
CA LYS A 458 -26.58 14.44 -3.52
C LYS A 458 -26.05 15.88 -3.65
N ASP A 459 -26.76 16.84 -3.04
CA ASP A 459 -26.46 18.27 -3.16
C ASP A 459 -25.22 18.71 -2.36
N TYR A 460 -24.65 17.80 -1.56
CA TYR A 460 -23.47 18.01 -0.73
C TYR A 460 -22.25 17.22 -1.23
N ILE A 461 -22.33 16.48 -2.34
CA ILE A 461 -21.22 15.66 -2.88
C ILE A 461 -19.94 16.49 -3.07
N GLU A 462 -20.04 17.67 -3.69
CA GLU A 462 -18.87 18.50 -4.00
C GLU A 462 -18.25 19.15 -2.75
N LEU A 463 -19.09 19.59 -1.81
CA LEU A 463 -18.63 20.14 -0.53
C LEU A 463 -18.00 19.06 0.35
N SER A 464 -18.56 17.84 0.31
CA SER A 464 -17.99 16.67 1.00
C SER A 464 -16.62 16.29 0.43
N LYS A 465 -16.42 16.41 -0.90
CA LYS A 465 -15.08 16.26 -1.51
C LYS A 465 -14.13 17.33 -0.99
N LYS A 466 -14.46 18.62 -1.11
CA LYS A 466 -13.61 19.72 -0.59
C LYS A 466 -13.21 19.53 0.88
N ALA A 467 -14.14 19.09 1.73
CA ALA A 467 -13.88 18.81 3.14
C ALA A 467 -12.95 17.59 3.35
N VAL A 468 -13.12 16.52 2.55
CA VAL A 468 -12.23 15.35 2.55
C VAL A 468 -10.83 15.70 2.03
N ASP A 469 -10.74 16.51 0.98
CA ASP A 469 -9.49 16.97 0.38
C ASP A 469 -8.67 17.79 1.40
N TYR A 470 -9.32 18.73 2.11
CA TYR A 470 -8.71 19.46 3.24
C TYR A 470 -8.21 18.55 4.36
N CYS A 471 -8.93 17.44 4.63
CA CYS A 471 -8.53 16.49 5.67
C CYS A 471 -7.32 15.61 5.28
N GLY A 472 -6.89 15.59 4.01
CA GLY A 472 -5.75 14.79 3.54
C GLY A 472 -5.91 13.27 3.70
N GLY A 473 -7.12 12.78 3.97
CA GLY A 473 -7.36 11.38 4.31
C GLY A 473 -7.01 10.98 5.76
N LEU A 474 -6.70 11.93 6.64
CA LEU A 474 -6.44 11.71 8.06
C LEU A 474 -7.74 11.36 8.82
N PRO A 475 -7.90 10.15 9.40
CA PRO A 475 -9.13 9.74 10.08
C PRO A 475 -9.61 10.71 11.16
N LEU A 476 -8.72 11.22 12.02
CA LEU A 476 -9.07 12.20 13.05
C LEU A 476 -9.70 13.48 12.46
N ALA A 477 -9.14 14.00 11.38
CA ALA A 477 -9.64 15.22 10.74
C ALA A 477 -11.01 14.98 10.10
N LEU A 478 -11.17 13.88 9.36
CA LEU A 478 -12.44 13.48 8.75
C LEU A 478 -13.57 13.35 9.78
N GLN A 479 -13.27 12.83 10.97
CA GLN A 479 -14.23 12.71 12.07
C GLN A 479 -14.59 14.06 12.70
N VAL A 480 -13.60 14.94 12.93
CA VAL A 480 -13.82 16.26 13.54
C VAL A 480 -14.54 17.20 12.59
N ILE A 481 -14.10 17.33 11.33
CA ILE A 481 -14.77 18.19 10.34
C ILE A 481 -16.16 17.63 9.98
N GLY A 482 -16.31 16.30 9.90
CA GLY A 482 -17.62 15.68 9.72
C GLY A 482 -18.58 15.97 10.89
N ALA A 483 -18.10 15.96 12.14
CA ALA A 483 -18.91 16.35 13.29
C ALA A 483 -19.23 17.86 13.33
N LEU A 484 -18.28 18.72 12.95
CA LEU A 484 -18.46 20.18 12.86
C LEU A 484 -19.52 20.61 11.84
N LEU A 485 -19.72 19.79 10.79
CA LEU A 485 -20.67 20.04 9.70
C LEU A 485 -22.02 19.31 9.88
N TYR A 486 -22.13 18.41 10.87
CA TYR A 486 -23.38 17.70 11.17
C TYR A 486 -24.53 18.67 11.49
N ARG A 487 -25.68 18.47 10.83
CA ARG A 487 -26.90 19.32 10.90
C ARG A 487 -26.78 20.77 10.38
N LYS A 488 -25.62 21.21 9.86
CA LYS A 488 -25.48 22.51 9.20
C LYS A 488 -26.08 22.49 7.79
N ASN A 489 -26.57 23.64 7.32
CA ASN A 489 -27.09 23.80 5.96
C ASN A 489 -25.97 24.08 4.92
N ARG A 490 -26.28 23.96 3.63
CA ARG A 490 -25.30 24.12 2.54
C ARG A 490 -24.52 25.45 2.59
N GLY A 491 -25.18 26.58 2.88
CA GLY A 491 -24.53 27.89 2.97
C GLY A 491 -23.72 28.10 4.26
N GLU A 492 -23.90 27.24 5.26
CA GLU A 492 -22.98 27.11 6.39
C GLU A 492 -21.79 26.22 6.04
N TRP A 493 -22.00 25.09 5.36
CA TRP A 493 -20.93 24.22 4.87
C TRP A 493 -19.91 24.99 4.00
N GLU A 494 -20.39 25.77 3.03
CA GLU A 494 -19.53 26.56 2.14
C GLU A 494 -18.68 27.56 2.96
N ARG A 495 -19.27 28.31 3.88
CA ARG A 495 -18.54 29.25 4.75
C ARG A 495 -17.55 28.58 5.70
N GLU A 496 -17.91 27.44 6.28
CA GLU A 496 -17.04 26.72 7.23
C GLU A 496 -15.84 26.07 6.52
N ILE A 497 -16.05 25.48 5.34
CA ILE A 497 -14.96 24.91 4.52
C ILE A 497 -14.02 26.01 4.02
N ASP A 498 -14.56 27.14 3.56
CA ASP A 498 -13.74 28.30 3.17
C ASP A 498 -12.96 28.87 4.37
N ASN A 499 -13.55 28.90 5.57
CA ASN A 499 -12.87 29.33 6.80
C ASN A 499 -11.74 28.37 7.23
N LEU A 500 -11.93 27.05 7.12
CA LEU A 500 -10.92 26.04 7.49
C LEU A 500 -9.61 26.19 6.70
N SER A 501 -9.69 26.69 5.45
CA SER A 501 -8.52 27.02 4.62
C SER A 501 -7.70 28.22 5.12
N ARG A 502 -8.26 29.02 6.03
CA ARG A 502 -7.65 30.26 6.57
C ARG A 502 -7.30 30.16 8.05
N ILE A 503 -8.14 29.47 8.83
CA ILE A 503 -8.00 29.28 10.27
C ILE A 503 -8.20 27.78 10.56
N PRO A 504 -7.11 26.99 10.71
CA PRO A 504 -7.23 25.56 10.93
C PRO A 504 -7.95 25.21 12.25
N ASN A 505 -8.80 24.18 12.24
CA ASN A 505 -9.60 23.79 13.41
C ASN A 505 -8.70 23.43 14.62
N GLN A 506 -9.01 24.03 15.78
CA GLN A 506 -8.15 23.96 16.96
C GLN A 506 -8.04 22.56 17.59
N ASP A 507 -9.04 21.69 17.44
CA ASP A 507 -9.03 20.33 18.01
C ASP A 507 -8.06 19.41 17.25
N ILE A 508 -8.10 19.47 15.92
CA ILE A 508 -7.12 18.80 15.04
C ILE A 508 -5.72 19.33 15.35
N GLN A 509 -5.58 20.66 15.39
CA GLN A 509 -4.31 21.32 15.63
C GLN A 509 -3.69 20.96 16.98
N GLY A 510 -4.47 20.97 18.07
CA GLY A 510 -4.02 20.58 19.40
C GLY A 510 -3.56 19.11 19.48
N LYS A 511 -4.11 18.20 18.67
CA LYS A 511 -3.66 16.80 18.63
C LYS A 511 -2.41 16.58 17.79
N LEU A 512 -2.15 17.41 16.78
CA LEU A 512 -0.91 17.40 16.00
C LEU A 512 0.25 18.05 16.78
N LEU A 513 -0.01 19.18 17.46
CA LEU A 513 0.97 19.98 18.19
C LEU A 513 1.77 19.19 19.24
N ILE A 514 1.15 18.20 19.90
CA ILE A 514 1.78 17.32 20.89
C ILE A 514 3.09 16.67 20.38
N SER A 515 3.21 16.44 19.06
CA SER A 515 4.41 15.87 18.46
C SER A 515 5.48 16.90 18.08
N TYR A 516 5.09 18.16 17.91
CA TYR A 516 6.00 19.31 17.73
C TYR A 516 6.57 19.77 19.08
N ASP A 517 5.75 19.79 20.12
CA ASP A 517 6.16 20.07 21.50
C ASP A 517 7.13 19.01 22.07
N ALA A 518 7.25 17.85 21.41
CA ALA A 518 8.18 16.77 21.73
C ALA A 518 9.52 16.83 20.97
N LEU A 519 9.68 17.77 20.03
CA LEU A 519 10.95 18.08 19.36
C LEU A 519 11.80 19.00 20.24
N ASP A 520 13.12 18.98 20.06
CA ASP A 520 14.01 20.01 20.63
C ASP A 520 13.97 21.31 19.80
N GLY A 521 14.57 22.38 20.33
CA GLY A 521 14.52 23.72 19.72
C GLY A 521 15.22 23.85 18.35
N GLU A 522 16.11 22.94 17.96
CA GLU A 522 16.71 22.95 16.62
C GLU A 522 15.83 22.18 15.63
N LEU A 523 15.33 21.00 16.01
CA LEU A 523 14.35 20.25 15.23
C LEU A 523 13.04 21.04 15.03
N GLN A 524 12.59 21.80 16.04
CA GLN A 524 11.43 22.70 15.94
C GLN A 524 11.65 23.80 14.90
N ARG A 525 12.85 24.40 14.83
CA ARG A 525 13.20 25.41 13.82
C ARG A 525 13.23 24.80 12.41
N ALA A 526 13.85 23.63 12.25
CA ALA A 526 13.89 22.92 10.98
C ALA A 526 12.49 22.52 10.49
N PHE A 527 11.62 22.02 11.37
CA PHE A 527 10.23 21.70 11.03
C PHE A 527 9.45 22.94 10.54
N LEU A 528 9.58 24.08 11.25
CA LEU A 528 8.94 25.33 10.84
C LEU A 528 9.47 25.87 9.51
N ASP A 529 10.78 25.79 9.29
CA ASP A 529 11.41 26.20 8.02
C ASP A 529 10.90 25.34 6.85
N ILE A 530 10.76 24.02 7.04
CA ILE A 530 10.19 23.12 6.03
C ILE A 530 8.73 23.48 5.75
N ALA A 531 7.89 23.59 6.79
CA ALA A 531 6.47 23.92 6.66
C ALA A 531 6.19 25.28 5.98
N CYS A 532 7.14 26.21 6.10
CA CYS A 532 7.06 27.53 5.45
C CYS A 532 7.64 27.56 4.03
N PHE A 533 8.78 26.92 3.77
CA PHE A 533 9.59 27.19 2.57
C PHE A 533 10.05 25.96 1.76
N PHE A 534 10.15 24.76 2.34
CA PHE A 534 10.89 23.63 1.72
C PHE A 534 10.05 22.39 1.35
N ILE A 535 8.72 22.44 1.45
CA ILE A 535 7.86 21.37 0.93
C ILE A 535 7.94 21.32 -0.60
N GLY A 536 8.15 20.13 -1.16
CA GLY A 536 8.29 19.91 -2.60
C GLY A 536 9.68 20.22 -3.16
N ILE A 537 10.70 20.35 -2.30
CA ILE A 537 12.09 20.60 -2.68
C ILE A 537 12.95 19.35 -2.39
N GLU A 538 14.00 19.15 -3.19
CA GLU A 538 14.94 18.02 -3.10
C GLU A 538 15.58 17.94 -1.70
N ARG A 539 15.52 16.76 -1.07
CA ARG A 539 16.09 16.47 0.26
C ARG A 539 17.49 17.01 0.42
N GLU A 540 18.37 16.76 -0.56
CA GLU A 540 19.77 17.17 -0.49
C GLU A 540 19.91 18.71 -0.47
N TYR A 541 19.12 19.43 -1.29
CA TYR A 541 19.09 20.90 -1.31
C TYR A 541 18.64 21.45 0.05
N VAL A 542 17.57 20.89 0.62
CA VAL A 542 17.07 21.26 1.97
C VAL A 542 18.14 20.98 3.03
N ALA A 543 18.85 19.85 2.93
CA ALA A 543 19.94 19.51 3.83
C ALA A 543 21.10 20.52 3.77
N LYS A 544 21.52 20.99 2.59
CA LYS A 544 22.58 22.02 2.49
C LYS A 544 22.17 23.35 3.14
N VAL A 545 20.89 23.74 3.05
CA VAL A 545 20.38 24.96 3.71
C VAL A 545 20.31 24.79 5.23
N LEU A 546 19.69 23.71 5.72
CA LEU A 546 19.57 23.44 7.16
C LEU A 546 20.93 23.23 7.84
N GLY A 547 21.91 22.66 7.13
CA GLY A 547 23.24 22.31 7.63
C GLY A 547 24.17 23.47 7.94
N VAL A 548 23.73 24.72 7.75
CA VAL A 548 24.44 25.92 8.23
C VAL A 548 23.59 26.70 9.26
N ARG A 549 22.39 26.21 9.59
CA ARG A 549 21.48 26.75 10.62
C ARG A 549 21.43 25.91 11.90
N CYS A 550 21.52 24.58 11.77
CA CYS A 550 21.43 23.63 12.87
C CYS A 550 22.84 23.11 13.24
N ARG A 551 23.09 22.80 14.52
CA ARG A 551 24.33 22.16 14.96
C ARG A 551 24.43 20.66 14.64
N PRO A 552 23.35 19.85 14.71
CA PRO A 552 23.38 18.48 14.23
C PRO A 552 23.58 18.41 12.71
N ASN A 553 24.07 17.27 12.22
CA ASN A 553 24.12 16.98 10.78
C ASN A 553 22.71 17.12 10.17
N PRO A 554 22.51 17.90 9.10
CA PRO A 554 21.19 18.11 8.51
C PRO A 554 20.51 16.82 8.01
N GLU A 555 21.27 15.79 7.62
CA GLU A 555 20.68 14.49 7.28
C GLU A 555 20.04 13.84 8.51
N VAL A 556 20.67 13.94 9.68
CA VAL A 556 20.12 13.43 10.95
C VAL A 556 18.89 14.24 11.38
N VAL A 557 18.85 15.54 11.09
CA VAL A 557 17.65 16.39 11.31
C VAL A 557 16.48 15.91 10.46
N LEU A 558 16.70 15.70 9.16
CA LEU A 558 15.67 15.24 8.23
C LEU A 558 15.23 13.79 8.52
N GLU A 559 16.19 12.91 8.83
CA GLU A 559 15.93 11.53 9.26
C GLU A 559 15.10 11.49 10.55
N THR A 560 15.47 12.25 11.59
CA THR A 560 14.71 12.30 12.86
C THR A 560 13.28 12.81 12.69
N LEU A 561 13.06 13.80 11.79
CA LEU A 561 11.71 14.28 11.47
C LEU A 561 10.89 13.25 10.68
N SER A 562 11.55 12.40 9.89
CA SER A 562 10.93 11.29 9.15
C SER A 562 10.61 10.09 10.06
N GLU A 563 11.54 9.68 10.94
CA GLU A 563 11.31 8.64 11.96
C GLU A 563 10.12 8.99 12.86
N ARG A 564 9.98 10.27 13.21
CA ARG A 564 8.85 10.82 13.99
C ARG A 564 7.55 11.01 13.22
N SER A 565 7.50 10.57 11.96
CA SER A 565 6.33 10.65 11.08
C SER A 565 5.80 12.08 10.88
N LEU A 566 6.70 13.08 10.88
CA LEU A 566 6.37 14.51 10.69
C LEU A 566 6.64 15.01 9.26
N ILE A 567 7.60 14.39 8.56
CA ILE A 567 7.80 14.53 7.12
C ILE A 567 7.80 13.15 6.47
N GLN A 568 7.67 13.13 5.14
CA GLN A 568 7.82 11.94 4.31
C GLN A 568 8.78 12.28 3.16
N PHE A 569 9.45 11.28 2.60
CA PHE A 569 10.21 11.41 1.35
C PHE A 569 9.44 10.73 0.22
N HIS A 570 9.46 11.34 -0.96
CA HIS A 570 8.80 10.81 -2.15
C HIS A 570 9.76 10.80 -3.33
N GLU A 571 9.85 9.67 -4.03
CA GLU A 571 10.62 9.54 -5.27
C GLU A 571 9.96 10.34 -6.40
N CYS A 572 10.76 11.08 -7.16
CA CYS A 572 10.29 11.86 -8.31
C CYS A 572 9.87 10.96 -9.49
N ASN A 573 8.58 10.61 -9.56
CA ASN A 573 7.95 9.99 -10.74
C ASN A 573 7.76 10.97 -11.94
N ILE A 574 8.74 11.84 -12.17
CA ILE A 574 8.81 12.66 -13.40
C ILE A 574 9.37 11.76 -14.50
N LYS A 575 8.66 11.64 -15.62
CA LYS A 575 8.97 10.69 -16.71
C LYS A 575 10.21 11.04 -17.56
N ASP A 576 11.05 11.96 -17.09
CA ASP A 576 12.42 12.15 -17.59
C ASP A 576 13.35 11.25 -16.76
N GLU A 577 13.58 10.01 -17.23
CA GLU A 577 14.36 8.94 -16.58
C GLU A 577 15.88 9.22 -16.43
N ARG A 578 16.27 10.50 -16.46
CA ARG A 578 17.62 10.98 -16.84
C ARG A 578 18.17 12.05 -15.90
N GLN A 579 17.36 12.59 -14.99
CA GLN A 579 17.87 13.28 -13.81
C GLN A 579 18.01 12.26 -12.67
N LEU A 580 19.01 12.41 -11.80
CA LEU A 580 19.23 11.48 -10.69
C LEU A 580 17.98 11.44 -9.79
N PHE A 581 17.68 10.26 -9.24
CA PHE A 581 16.52 10.00 -8.39
C PHE A 581 16.61 10.78 -7.07
N GLY A 582 16.17 12.03 -7.08
CA GLY A 582 16.06 12.87 -5.90
C GLY A 582 14.80 12.54 -5.08
N GLU A 583 14.98 12.31 -3.79
CA GLU A 583 13.89 12.32 -2.81
C GLU A 583 13.37 13.76 -2.63
N MET A 584 12.07 13.98 -2.78
CA MET A 584 11.42 15.26 -2.46
C MET A 584 10.89 15.27 -1.03
N VAL A 585 11.10 16.38 -0.31
CA VAL A 585 10.59 16.58 1.05
C VAL A 585 9.08 16.85 1.00
N ALA A 586 8.29 15.93 1.54
CA ALA A 586 6.84 16.05 1.66
C ALA A 586 6.41 16.20 3.12
N MET A 587 5.28 16.87 3.35
CA MET A 587 4.66 17.04 4.66
C MET A 587 3.15 17.07 4.47
N HIS A 588 2.40 16.33 5.27
CA HIS A 588 0.94 16.30 5.22
C HIS A 588 0.37 17.71 5.46
N ASP A 589 -0.62 18.12 4.66
CA ASP A 589 -1.20 19.48 4.67
C ASP A 589 -1.55 20.00 6.07
N LEU A 590 -2.25 19.21 6.88
CA LEU A 590 -2.59 19.56 8.26
C LEU A 590 -1.37 19.76 9.20
N LEU A 591 -0.23 19.08 8.96
CA LEU A 591 1.03 19.32 9.71
C LEU A 591 1.75 20.59 9.23
N ARG A 592 1.76 20.83 7.91
CA ARG A 592 2.27 22.08 7.32
C ARG A 592 1.52 23.27 7.90
N ASP A 593 0.19 23.19 7.91
CA ASP A 593 -0.66 24.27 8.39
C ASP A 593 -0.67 24.37 9.93
N MET A 594 -0.29 23.30 10.64
CA MET A 594 0.07 23.34 12.07
C MET A 594 1.34 24.15 12.34
N GLY A 595 2.44 23.86 11.63
CA GLY A 595 3.69 24.63 11.77
C GLY A 595 3.49 26.11 11.46
N ARG A 596 2.69 26.41 10.43
CA ARG A 596 2.29 27.77 10.08
C ARG A 596 1.47 28.44 11.18
N GLU A 597 0.50 27.74 11.77
CA GLU A 597 -0.33 28.28 12.85
C GLU A 597 0.46 28.49 14.16
N VAL A 598 1.51 27.69 14.44
CA VAL A 598 2.47 27.97 15.53
C VAL A 598 3.14 29.34 15.33
N VAL A 599 3.58 29.65 14.10
CA VAL A 599 4.19 30.95 13.78
C VAL A 599 3.16 32.10 13.84
N CYS A 600 1.91 31.86 13.44
CA CYS A 600 0.81 32.82 13.61
C CYS A 600 0.53 33.13 15.08
N LYS A 601 0.38 32.10 15.93
CA LYS A 601 0.06 32.24 17.35
C LYS A 601 1.16 32.94 18.15
N ALA A 602 2.42 32.82 17.74
CA ALA A 602 3.54 33.55 18.34
C ALA A 602 3.47 35.09 18.13
N SER A 603 2.74 35.57 17.12
CA SER A 603 2.46 37.01 16.93
C SER A 603 1.19 37.21 16.07
N PRO A 604 -0.02 37.13 16.67
CA PRO A 604 -1.27 37.16 15.91
C PRO A 604 -1.53 38.52 15.24
N LEU A 605 -1.40 39.61 16.01
CA LEU A 605 -1.69 40.99 15.60
C LEU A 605 -0.51 41.71 14.90
N HIS A 606 0.66 41.08 14.85
CA HIS A 606 1.91 41.74 14.46
C HIS A 606 2.69 40.89 13.46
N LEU A 607 2.25 40.91 12.20
CA LEU A 607 2.86 40.18 11.08
C LEU A 607 4.39 40.34 11.04
N GLY A 608 4.91 41.55 11.22
CA GLY A 608 6.34 41.86 11.20
C GLY A 608 7.15 41.41 12.43
N LYS A 609 6.51 40.75 13.41
CA LYS A 609 7.15 40.04 14.53
C LYS A 609 7.09 38.51 14.40
N ARG A 610 6.45 37.97 13.35
CA ARG A 610 6.48 36.53 13.06
C ARG A 610 7.86 36.12 12.55
N THR A 611 8.38 34.99 13.04
CA THR A 611 9.74 34.54 12.67
C THR A 611 9.83 33.96 11.27
N ARG A 612 8.72 33.49 10.69
CA ARG A 612 8.60 33.13 9.26
C ARG A 612 7.41 33.87 8.65
N ILE A 613 7.58 34.37 7.44
CA ILE A 613 6.53 35.00 6.63
C ILE A 613 6.54 34.35 5.24
N TRP A 614 5.64 33.38 5.02
CA TRP A 614 5.55 32.60 3.76
C TRP A 614 4.39 33.04 2.86
N ASN A 615 3.38 33.73 3.40
CA ASN A 615 2.23 34.19 2.64
C ASN A 615 2.57 35.50 1.92
N LYS A 616 2.29 35.55 0.60
CA LYS A 616 2.50 36.71 -0.28
C LYS A 616 1.92 38.00 0.30
N ASP A 617 0.67 37.97 0.75
CA ASP A 617 -0.07 39.16 1.15
C ASP A 617 0.36 39.67 2.53
N ASP A 618 0.73 38.76 3.45
CA ASP A 618 1.38 39.10 4.72
C ASP A 618 2.76 39.74 4.47
N ALA A 619 3.57 39.19 3.55
CA ALA A 619 4.88 39.73 3.18
C ALA A 619 4.76 41.15 2.59
N TRP A 620 3.81 41.38 1.69
CA TRP A 620 3.50 42.72 1.17
C TRP A 620 3.04 43.67 2.28
N ASN A 621 2.13 43.26 3.16
CA ASN A 621 1.65 44.08 4.28
C ASN A 621 2.79 44.50 5.22
N VAL A 622 3.73 43.59 5.51
CA VAL A 622 4.90 43.85 6.36
C VAL A 622 5.89 44.83 5.73
N LEU A 623 6.17 44.69 4.44
CA LEU A 623 7.16 45.51 3.73
C LEU A 623 6.62 46.90 3.38
N ASP A 624 5.41 46.98 2.81
CA ASP A 624 4.76 48.23 2.39
C ASP A 624 4.58 49.21 3.57
N HIS A 625 4.19 48.70 4.74
CA HIS A 625 4.04 49.48 5.96
C HIS A 625 5.32 49.54 6.83
N GLN A 626 6.46 49.02 6.35
CA GLN A 626 7.75 48.99 7.08
C GLN A 626 7.67 48.37 8.50
N LYS A 627 6.78 47.40 8.69
CA LYS A 627 6.49 46.72 9.97
C LYS A 627 7.53 45.66 10.35
N GLY A 628 8.45 45.32 9.44
CA GLY A 628 9.48 44.30 9.67
C GLY A 628 10.35 44.62 10.89
N THR A 629 10.65 43.58 11.67
CA THR A 629 11.53 43.65 12.85
C THR A 629 12.70 42.68 12.70
N ASP A 630 13.67 42.78 13.60
CA ASP A 630 14.80 41.88 13.76
C ASP A 630 14.39 40.43 14.11
N VAL A 631 13.15 40.20 14.55
CA VAL A 631 12.59 38.87 14.83
C VAL A 631 12.28 38.07 13.54
N VAL A 632 12.24 38.71 12.36
CA VAL A 632 11.91 38.03 11.09
C VAL A 632 13.10 37.21 10.59
N GLU A 633 13.08 35.89 10.81
CA GLU A 633 14.15 34.97 10.39
C GLU A 633 14.00 34.44 8.95
N GLY A 634 12.81 34.53 8.34
CA GLY A 634 12.56 34.07 6.98
C GLY A 634 11.38 34.77 6.30
N LEU A 635 11.54 35.13 5.03
CA LEU A 635 10.54 35.86 4.24
C LEU A 635 10.48 35.35 2.79
N ALA A 636 9.26 35.07 2.31
CA ALA A 636 8.98 34.74 0.91
C ALA A 636 8.01 35.74 0.27
N LEU A 637 8.44 36.31 -0.86
CA LEU A 637 7.62 37.06 -1.81
C LEU A 637 7.48 36.20 -3.07
N ASN A 638 6.33 35.55 -3.26
CA ASN A 638 6.03 34.86 -4.51
C ASN A 638 5.00 35.67 -5.31
N VAL A 639 5.47 36.38 -6.34
CA VAL A 639 4.68 37.28 -7.18
C VAL A 639 4.74 36.80 -8.62
N ARG A 640 3.59 36.83 -9.32
CA ARG A 640 3.54 36.51 -10.75
C ARG A 640 4.27 37.59 -11.54
N ALA A 641 5.05 37.22 -12.56
CA ALA A 641 5.79 38.18 -13.40
C ALA A 641 4.91 39.31 -14.01
N SER A 642 3.60 39.05 -14.21
CA SER A 642 2.61 40.05 -14.63
C SER A 642 2.30 41.16 -13.61
N GLU A 643 2.70 40.98 -12.35
CA GLU A 643 2.50 41.92 -11.24
C GLU A 643 3.83 42.57 -10.79
N ALA A 644 4.86 42.56 -11.66
CA ALA A 644 6.21 43.00 -11.37
C ALA A 644 6.27 44.41 -10.75
N LYS A 645 6.57 44.46 -9.44
CA LYS A 645 6.75 45.69 -8.66
C LYS A 645 8.21 45.89 -8.28
N SER A 646 8.60 47.15 -8.13
CA SER A 646 9.88 47.53 -7.53
C SER A 646 9.74 47.75 -6.02
N LEU A 647 10.70 47.24 -5.24
CA LEU A 647 10.79 47.42 -3.80
C LEU A 647 12.14 48.04 -3.42
N SER A 648 12.15 48.93 -2.43
CA SER A 648 13.40 49.45 -1.87
C SER A 648 14.03 48.44 -0.92
N THR A 649 15.33 48.19 -1.08
CA THR A 649 16.18 47.46 -0.12
C THR A 649 16.11 48.06 1.30
N GLY A 650 15.76 49.34 1.44
CA GLY A 650 15.56 49.98 2.76
C GLY A 650 14.41 49.40 3.59
N LEU A 651 13.43 48.74 2.97
CA LEU A 651 12.31 48.10 3.67
C LEU A 651 12.76 46.91 4.53
N PHE A 652 13.91 46.30 4.19
CA PHE A 652 14.51 45.17 4.89
C PHE A 652 15.48 45.59 6.00
N ALA A 653 15.85 46.88 6.11
CA ALA A 653 16.91 47.38 7.00
C ALA A 653 16.70 47.13 8.51
N LYS A 654 15.48 46.77 8.92
CA LYS A 654 15.14 46.37 10.29
C LYS A 654 15.26 44.85 10.52
N MET A 655 15.18 44.03 9.46
CA MET A 655 15.17 42.56 9.51
C MET A 655 16.61 42.00 9.62
N LYS A 656 17.28 42.28 10.75
CA LYS A 656 18.71 41.99 10.91
C LYS A 656 19.06 40.50 10.96
N CYS A 657 18.18 39.67 11.52
CA CYS A 657 18.36 38.23 11.65
C CYS A 657 17.64 37.44 10.55
N LEU A 658 17.46 38.04 9.36
CA LEU A 658 16.83 37.41 8.21
C LEU A 658 17.81 36.43 7.55
N ASN A 659 17.46 35.14 7.58
CA ASN A 659 18.35 34.05 7.16
C ASN A 659 17.85 33.34 5.89
N LEU A 660 16.54 33.32 5.67
CA LEU A 660 15.88 32.72 4.50
C LEU A 660 15.16 33.80 3.69
N LEU A 661 15.52 33.96 2.41
CA LEU A 661 14.93 34.98 1.55
C LEU A 661 14.53 34.41 0.18
N GLN A 662 13.23 34.35 -0.09
CA GLN A 662 12.68 33.98 -1.38
C GLN A 662 12.03 35.20 -2.06
N ILE A 663 12.41 35.50 -3.29
CA ILE A 663 11.91 36.64 -4.07
C ILE A 663 11.65 36.17 -5.51
N ASN A 664 10.41 35.91 -5.86
CA ASN A 664 10.00 35.59 -7.23
C ASN A 664 9.19 36.76 -7.81
N GLY A 665 9.52 37.20 -9.03
CA GLY A 665 8.77 38.24 -9.77
C GLY A 665 8.85 39.66 -9.18
N VAL A 666 9.89 40.01 -8.41
CA VAL A 666 10.04 41.33 -7.76
C VAL A 666 11.43 41.93 -7.98
N HIS A 667 11.49 43.25 -8.24
CA HIS A 667 12.72 44.00 -8.49
C HIS A 667 13.16 44.76 -7.23
N LEU A 668 14.27 44.37 -6.58
CA LEU A 668 14.84 45.21 -5.51
C LEU A 668 15.68 46.36 -6.07
N THR A 669 15.56 47.54 -5.46
CA THR A 669 16.30 48.76 -5.80
C THR A 669 17.02 49.35 -4.58
N GLY A 670 18.02 50.22 -4.82
CA GLY A 670 18.79 50.87 -3.75
C GLY A 670 20.03 50.08 -3.30
N SER A 671 20.41 50.24 -2.02
CA SER A 671 21.66 49.69 -1.49
C SER A 671 21.48 48.34 -0.79
N PHE A 672 21.92 47.27 -1.45
CA PHE A 672 21.95 45.91 -0.93
C PHE A 672 22.74 45.72 0.39
N LYS A 673 23.57 46.69 0.81
CA LYS A 673 24.15 46.76 2.17
C LYS A 673 23.10 46.81 3.31
N LEU A 674 21.84 47.08 2.98
CA LEU A 674 20.72 47.18 3.93
C LEU A 674 20.00 45.83 4.15
N LEU A 675 20.36 44.79 3.39
CA LEU A 675 19.91 43.42 3.65
C LEU A 675 20.71 42.79 4.79
N SER A 676 20.15 41.74 5.41
CA SER A 676 20.80 40.97 6.47
C SER A 676 22.15 40.39 6.04
N LYS A 677 23.10 40.36 6.98
CA LYS A 677 24.39 39.65 6.85
C LYS A 677 24.30 38.18 7.23
N GLU A 678 23.18 37.76 7.82
CA GLU A 678 22.90 36.40 8.30
C GLU A 678 22.14 35.57 7.24
N LEU A 679 22.04 36.08 6.00
CA LEU A 679 21.41 35.36 4.88
C LEU A 679 22.17 34.07 4.53
N MET A 680 21.48 32.95 4.70
CA MET A 680 21.97 31.58 4.46
C MET A 680 21.42 31.01 3.14
N TRP A 681 20.20 31.37 2.77
CA TRP A 681 19.54 30.93 1.52
C TRP A 681 18.89 32.11 0.83
N ILE A 682 19.20 32.26 -0.46
CA ILE A 682 18.57 33.23 -1.35
C ILE A 682 18.03 32.45 -2.56
N CYS A 683 16.71 32.46 -2.73
CA CYS A 683 16.04 31.95 -3.91
C CYS A 683 15.38 33.12 -4.64
N TRP A 684 16.02 33.57 -5.72
CA TRP A 684 15.62 34.73 -6.51
C TRP A 684 15.58 34.41 -8.01
N PRO A 685 14.61 33.59 -8.46
CA PRO A 685 14.36 33.39 -9.88
C PRO A 685 13.96 34.69 -10.58
N GLU A 686 14.17 34.74 -11.90
CA GLU A 686 13.92 35.89 -12.76
C GLU A 686 14.71 37.16 -12.35
N PHE A 687 15.92 37.01 -11.80
CA PHE A 687 16.70 38.16 -11.32
C PHE A 687 16.99 39.17 -12.46
N PRO A 688 16.66 40.46 -12.26
CA PRO A 688 16.50 41.39 -13.38
C PRO A 688 17.78 42.11 -13.82
N LEU A 689 18.82 42.15 -12.97
CA LEU A 689 20.03 42.93 -13.25
C LEU A 689 21.05 42.12 -14.05
N LYS A 690 21.80 42.80 -14.93
CA LYS A 690 22.83 42.20 -15.79
C LYS A 690 24.07 41.73 -15.02
N TYR A 691 24.24 42.21 -13.79
CA TYR A 691 25.32 41.87 -12.86
C TYR A 691 24.75 41.87 -11.44
N PHE A 692 25.31 41.04 -10.56
CA PHE A 692 24.97 40.99 -9.15
C PHE A 692 25.57 42.20 -8.38
N PRO A 693 24.92 42.71 -7.31
CA PRO A 693 25.38 43.93 -6.63
C PRO A 693 26.70 43.71 -5.88
N SER A 694 27.75 44.44 -6.26
CA SER A 694 29.08 44.32 -5.65
C SER A 694 29.13 44.73 -4.17
N ASN A 695 28.13 45.50 -3.72
CA ASN A 695 27.99 46.01 -2.36
C ASN A 695 27.24 45.06 -1.40
N PHE A 696 26.86 43.86 -1.85
CA PHE A 696 26.15 42.87 -1.04
C PHE A 696 27.13 41.87 -0.41
N THR A 697 26.93 41.55 0.88
CA THR A 697 27.74 40.61 1.67
C THR A 697 27.13 39.21 1.58
N LEU A 698 27.94 38.20 1.26
CA LEU A 698 27.50 36.81 1.04
C LEU A 698 28.20 35.81 1.98
N ASP A 699 28.87 36.33 3.01
CA ASP A 699 29.89 35.65 3.83
C ASP A 699 29.32 34.48 4.68
N ASN A 700 27.99 34.41 4.77
CA ASN A 700 27.23 33.35 5.44
C ASN A 700 26.39 32.48 4.49
N LEU A 701 26.37 32.77 3.19
CA LEU A 701 25.44 32.15 2.26
C LEU A 701 25.80 30.68 1.98
N ALA A 702 24.85 29.78 2.23
CA ALA A 702 24.93 28.35 1.95
C ALA A 702 24.42 28.00 0.55
N VAL A 703 23.38 28.69 0.07
CA VAL A 703 22.75 28.42 -1.23
C VAL A 703 22.35 29.72 -1.93
N LEU A 704 22.79 29.87 -3.18
CA LEU A 704 22.35 30.93 -4.10
C LEU A 704 21.62 30.30 -5.28
N ASP A 705 20.31 30.54 -5.37
CA ASP A 705 19.46 30.09 -6.47
C ASP A 705 18.91 31.31 -7.21
N MET A 706 19.27 31.45 -8.48
CA MET A 706 18.93 32.58 -9.34
C MET A 706 18.60 32.08 -10.75
N GLN A 707 17.63 31.18 -10.86
CA GLN A 707 17.19 30.62 -12.12
C GLN A 707 16.53 31.68 -13.03
N TYR A 708 16.54 31.46 -14.35
CA TYR A 708 15.91 32.33 -15.37
C TYR A 708 16.40 33.80 -15.36
N SER A 709 17.64 34.04 -14.90
CA SER A 709 18.14 35.41 -14.66
C SER A 709 18.64 36.14 -15.90
N ASN A 710 18.51 37.47 -15.89
CA ASN A 710 19.03 38.40 -16.91
C ASN A 710 20.55 38.69 -16.76
N LEU A 711 21.27 37.86 -16.00
CA LEU A 711 22.70 38.00 -15.73
C LEU A 711 23.51 37.80 -17.02
N LYS A 712 24.54 38.64 -17.21
CA LYS A 712 25.60 38.44 -18.23
C LYS A 712 26.87 37.83 -17.64
N GLU A 713 27.15 38.20 -16.41
CA GLU A 713 28.27 37.80 -15.55
C GLU A 713 27.74 37.94 -14.13
N LEU A 714 28.00 36.98 -13.24
CA LEU A 714 27.45 37.06 -11.88
C LEU A 714 28.08 38.25 -11.11
N TRP A 715 29.41 38.29 -10.97
CA TRP A 715 30.12 39.40 -10.35
C TRP A 715 31.44 39.67 -11.08
N LYS A 716 31.91 40.92 -11.00
CA LYS A 716 33.16 41.34 -11.63
C LYS A 716 34.36 41.02 -10.75
N GLY A 717 35.20 40.11 -11.22
CA GLY A 717 36.43 39.68 -10.55
C GLY A 717 36.20 38.75 -9.34
N LYS A 718 37.31 38.22 -8.81
CA LYS A 718 37.34 37.15 -7.80
C LYS A 718 36.45 37.42 -6.58
N LYS A 719 35.56 36.46 -6.29
CA LYS A 719 34.92 36.29 -4.98
C LYS A 719 35.47 35.06 -4.25
N ILE A 720 35.37 35.09 -2.93
CA ILE A 720 35.71 34.00 -2.01
C ILE A 720 34.46 33.74 -1.17
N LEU A 721 33.92 32.52 -1.20
CA LEU A 721 32.66 32.14 -0.53
C LEU A 721 32.75 30.73 0.07
N ASP A 722 33.53 30.59 1.15
CA ASP A 722 33.88 29.28 1.75
C ASP A 722 32.77 28.67 2.66
N LYS A 723 31.52 29.11 2.48
CA LYS A 723 30.31 28.47 3.03
C LYS A 723 29.26 28.11 1.98
N LEU A 724 29.39 28.61 0.75
CA LEU A 724 28.45 28.36 -0.33
C LEU A 724 28.57 26.91 -0.78
N LYS A 725 27.46 26.17 -0.76
CA LYS A 725 27.34 24.73 -1.10
C LYS A 725 26.63 24.50 -2.43
N ILE A 726 25.65 25.34 -2.77
CA ILE A 726 24.92 25.26 -4.05
C ILE A 726 24.90 26.64 -4.72
N LEU A 727 25.30 26.70 -5.99
CA LEU A 727 25.11 27.84 -6.87
C LEU A 727 24.30 27.39 -8.09
N ASN A 728 23.06 27.86 -8.19
CA ASN A 728 22.14 27.55 -9.29
C ASN A 728 21.83 28.83 -10.08
N LEU A 729 22.26 28.88 -11.33
CA LEU A 729 22.01 29.96 -12.29
C LEU A 729 21.24 29.45 -13.52
N SER A 730 20.58 28.30 -13.43
CA SER A 730 19.97 27.64 -14.59
C SER A 730 19.00 28.53 -15.37
N HIS A 731 18.98 28.34 -16.69
CA HIS A 731 18.21 29.12 -17.65
C HIS A 731 18.52 30.63 -17.68
N SER A 732 19.67 31.06 -17.15
CA SER A 732 20.19 32.43 -17.35
C SER A 732 20.68 32.62 -18.79
N GLN A 733 19.73 32.83 -19.72
CA GLN A 733 19.97 32.81 -21.18
C GLN A 733 21.02 33.82 -21.67
N HIS A 734 21.35 34.83 -20.88
CA HIS A 734 22.32 35.88 -21.23
C HIS A 734 23.70 35.73 -20.59
N LEU A 735 23.89 34.71 -19.73
CA LEU A 735 25.16 34.47 -19.03
C LEU A 735 26.23 34.06 -20.04
N ILE A 736 27.35 34.80 -20.10
CA ILE A 736 28.41 34.62 -21.12
C ILE A 736 29.56 33.77 -20.58
N LYS A 737 29.87 33.91 -19.28
CA LYS A 737 30.97 33.22 -18.58
C LYS A 737 30.56 32.82 -17.16
N THR A 738 31.12 31.74 -16.65
CA THR A 738 30.96 31.34 -15.23
C THR A 738 31.69 32.33 -14.30
N PRO A 739 31.25 32.51 -13.03
CA PRO A 739 31.90 33.44 -12.10
C PRO A 739 33.36 33.07 -11.78
N ASP A 740 34.18 34.10 -11.57
CA ASP A 740 35.46 33.95 -10.86
C ASP A 740 35.17 33.76 -9.37
N LEU A 741 35.30 32.51 -8.92
CA LEU A 741 34.94 32.07 -7.58
C LEU A 741 36.02 31.15 -7.00
N HIS A 742 36.33 31.39 -5.73
CA HIS A 742 37.05 30.49 -4.85
C HIS A 742 36.10 30.04 -3.74
N SER A 743 36.02 28.74 -3.49
CA SER A 743 35.17 28.20 -2.42
C SER A 743 35.65 26.81 -2.02
N SER A 744 36.05 26.66 -0.75
CA SER A 744 36.34 25.35 -0.16
C SER A 744 35.09 24.56 0.27
N SER A 745 33.90 24.93 -0.24
CA SER A 745 32.62 24.37 0.21
C SER A 745 31.59 24.13 -0.90
N LEU A 746 31.81 24.60 -2.14
CA LEU A 746 30.79 24.52 -3.19
C LEU A 746 30.68 23.10 -3.72
N GLU A 747 29.54 22.45 -3.48
CA GLU A 747 29.27 21.04 -3.80
C GLU A 747 28.54 20.87 -5.14
N LYS A 748 27.57 21.75 -5.45
CA LYS A 748 26.83 21.76 -6.73
C LYS A 748 26.94 23.11 -7.45
N LEU A 749 27.34 23.10 -8.73
CA LEU A 749 27.29 24.24 -9.65
C LEU A 749 26.36 23.92 -10.83
N ILE A 750 25.23 24.62 -10.90
CA ILE A 750 24.15 24.34 -11.85
C ILE A 750 23.97 25.53 -12.80
N LEU A 751 24.23 25.29 -14.07
CA LEU A 751 24.24 26.24 -15.19
C LEU A 751 23.36 25.76 -16.37
N LYS A 752 22.61 24.66 -16.19
CA LYS A 752 21.70 24.08 -17.20
C LYS A 752 20.85 25.16 -17.87
N GLY A 753 20.88 25.23 -19.20
CA GLY A 753 20.11 26.17 -20.01
C GLY A 753 20.71 27.57 -20.19
N CYS A 754 21.95 27.82 -19.79
CA CYS A 754 22.65 29.08 -20.05
C CYS A 754 23.11 29.15 -21.52
N SER A 755 22.18 29.36 -22.45
CA SER A 755 22.39 29.27 -23.90
C SER A 755 23.41 30.27 -24.49
N SER A 756 23.76 31.35 -23.78
CA SER A 756 24.84 32.27 -24.16
C SER A 756 26.22 31.93 -23.60
N LEU A 757 26.37 30.90 -22.76
CA LEU A 757 27.63 30.58 -22.09
C LEU A 757 28.66 30.09 -23.12
N VAL A 758 29.81 30.76 -23.20
CA VAL A 758 30.86 30.47 -24.21
C VAL A 758 32.05 29.72 -23.61
N GLU A 759 32.41 30.06 -22.37
CA GLU A 759 33.58 29.51 -21.68
C GLU A 759 33.33 29.35 -20.16
N VAL A 760 33.97 28.33 -19.58
CA VAL A 760 34.06 28.14 -18.12
C VAL A 760 35.36 28.77 -17.62
N HIS A 761 35.26 29.64 -16.62
CA HIS A 761 36.39 30.36 -16.04
C HIS A 761 37.38 29.39 -15.36
N GLN A 762 38.69 29.62 -15.54
CA GLN A 762 39.75 28.73 -15.06
C GLN A 762 39.75 28.50 -13.54
N SER A 763 39.11 29.39 -12.77
CA SER A 763 38.90 29.28 -11.32
C SER A 763 38.07 28.06 -10.90
N ILE A 764 37.54 27.24 -11.81
CA ILE A 764 36.90 25.96 -11.49
C ILE A 764 37.79 25.08 -10.59
N VAL A 765 39.11 25.16 -10.74
CA VAL A 765 40.12 24.50 -9.88
C VAL A 765 40.10 24.94 -8.41
N ASN A 766 39.58 26.14 -8.11
CA ASN A 766 39.46 26.68 -6.75
C ASN A 766 38.19 26.19 -6.01
N LEU A 767 37.45 25.24 -6.59
CA LEU A 767 36.21 24.68 -6.05
C LEU A 767 36.49 23.28 -5.52
N THR A 768 37.27 23.20 -4.43
CA THR A 768 37.91 21.95 -3.95
C THR A 768 36.95 20.90 -3.38
N SER A 769 35.65 21.17 -3.40
CA SER A 769 34.59 20.28 -2.93
C SER A 769 33.45 20.15 -3.95
N LEU A 770 33.65 20.60 -5.19
CA LEU A 770 32.66 20.49 -6.27
C LEU A 770 32.47 19.03 -6.66
N VAL A 771 31.29 18.49 -6.39
CA VAL A 771 30.87 17.11 -6.70
C VAL A 771 30.07 17.05 -8.00
N PHE A 772 29.24 18.07 -8.26
CA PHE A 772 28.31 18.11 -9.38
C PHE A 772 28.44 19.40 -10.20
N LEU A 773 28.78 19.27 -11.48
CA LEU A 773 28.80 20.37 -12.45
C LEU A 773 27.80 20.08 -13.58
N ASN A 774 26.78 20.94 -13.72
CA ASN A 774 25.76 20.79 -14.77
C ASN A 774 25.74 22.01 -15.71
N LEU A 775 26.12 21.78 -16.96
CA LEU A 775 26.17 22.71 -18.08
C LEU A 775 25.14 22.35 -19.18
N GLU A 776 24.16 21.49 -18.89
CA GLU A 776 23.22 20.94 -19.88
C GLU A 776 22.56 22.03 -20.73
N GLY A 777 22.70 22.00 -22.06
CA GLY A 777 22.09 22.98 -22.96
C GLY A 777 22.80 24.34 -23.03
N CYS A 778 24.07 24.42 -22.62
CA CYS A 778 24.93 25.58 -22.92
C CYS A 778 25.38 25.52 -24.40
N TRP A 779 24.47 25.82 -25.33
CA TRP A 779 24.63 25.64 -26.78
C TRP A 779 25.83 26.36 -27.43
N ARG A 780 26.46 27.34 -26.75
CA ARG A 780 27.62 28.09 -27.22
C ARG A 780 28.93 27.74 -26.52
N LEU A 781 28.90 26.78 -25.59
CA LEU A 781 30.08 26.37 -24.84
C LEU A 781 31.05 25.65 -25.78
N LYS A 782 32.18 26.29 -26.08
CA LYS A 782 33.17 25.78 -27.04
C LYS A 782 34.21 24.86 -26.43
N ASN A 783 34.72 25.23 -25.26
CA ASN A 783 35.81 24.52 -24.59
C ASN A 783 35.64 24.57 -23.06
N LEU A 784 36.05 23.50 -22.39
CA LEU A 784 36.30 23.48 -20.96
C LEU A 784 37.78 23.83 -20.71
N PRO A 785 38.13 24.46 -19.57
CA PRO A 785 39.52 24.78 -19.26
C PRO A 785 40.29 23.52 -18.83
N GLU A 786 41.54 23.37 -19.27
CA GLU A 786 42.45 22.28 -18.82
C GLU A 786 42.58 22.19 -17.29
N SER A 787 42.39 23.31 -16.57
CA SER A 787 42.39 23.32 -15.10
C SER A 787 41.28 22.48 -14.47
N ILE A 788 40.25 22.03 -15.22
CA ILE A 788 39.21 21.12 -14.72
C ILE A 788 39.78 19.75 -14.30
N GLY A 789 40.88 19.30 -14.92
CA GLY A 789 41.57 18.05 -14.56
C GLY A 789 42.11 18.03 -13.13
N ASN A 790 42.23 19.20 -12.49
CA ASN A 790 42.70 19.34 -11.11
C ASN A 790 41.57 19.34 -10.06
N VAL A 791 40.30 19.24 -10.46
CA VAL A 791 39.14 19.24 -9.54
C VAL A 791 38.93 17.84 -8.94
N LYS A 792 39.68 17.53 -7.87
CA LYS A 792 39.77 16.19 -7.23
C LYS A 792 38.49 15.65 -6.58
N SER A 793 37.41 16.43 -6.59
CA SER A 793 36.12 16.09 -5.96
C SER A 793 34.99 15.87 -6.96
N LEU A 794 35.20 16.14 -8.25
CA LEU A 794 34.13 16.13 -9.24
C LEU A 794 33.70 14.70 -9.54
N GLU A 795 32.50 14.32 -9.10
CA GLU A 795 31.94 12.98 -9.31
C GLU A 795 31.02 12.90 -10.54
N THR A 796 30.33 13.99 -10.87
CA THR A 796 29.35 14.05 -11.97
C THR A 796 29.51 15.32 -12.80
N LEU A 797 29.71 15.13 -14.11
CA LEU A 797 29.71 16.19 -15.11
C LEU A 797 28.56 15.98 -16.10
N ASN A 798 27.66 16.94 -16.20
CA ASN A 798 26.64 16.99 -17.25
C ASN A 798 26.95 18.14 -18.22
N ILE A 799 27.23 17.78 -19.47
CA ILE A 799 27.46 18.68 -20.61
C ILE A 799 26.47 18.39 -21.76
N SER A 800 25.45 17.56 -21.53
CA SER A 800 24.45 17.18 -22.53
C SER A 800 23.87 18.41 -23.24
N ARG A 801 23.78 18.36 -24.57
CA ARG A 801 23.33 19.40 -25.49
C ARG A 801 24.28 20.60 -25.62
N CYS A 802 25.53 20.52 -25.18
CA CYS A 802 26.58 21.49 -25.54
C CYS A 802 27.09 21.27 -26.98
N SER A 803 26.23 21.52 -27.97
CA SER A 803 26.46 21.14 -29.38
C SER A 803 27.61 21.89 -30.10
N GLN A 804 28.20 22.92 -29.48
CA GLN A 804 29.41 23.60 -29.97
C GLN A 804 30.69 23.18 -29.24
N LEU A 805 30.64 22.19 -28.33
CA LEU A 805 31.81 21.74 -27.60
C LEU A 805 32.80 21.06 -28.56
N GLU A 806 34.03 21.57 -28.60
CA GLU A 806 35.06 21.18 -29.56
C GLU A 806 35.74 19.87 -29.12
N LYS A 807 36.30 19.84 -27.90
CA LYS A 807 36.85 18.63 -27.28
C LYS A 807 36.76 18.63 -25.75
N LEU A 808 36.99 17.47 -25.12
CA LEU A 808 37.29 17.37 -23.70
C LEU A 808 38.79 17.66 -23.45
N PRO A 809 39.13 18.39 -22.37
CA PRO A 809 40.51 18.55 -21.91
C PRO A 809 41.24 17.23 -21.69
N GLU A 810 42.50 17.13 -22.10
CA GLU A 810 43.30 15.90 -21.98
C GLU A 810 43.47 15.47 -20.52
N CYS A 811 43.61 16.46 -19.61
CA CYS A 811 43.71 16.23 -18.17
C CYS A 811 42.44 15.64 -17.54
N MET A 812 41.31 15.51 -18.27
CA MET A 812 40.11 14.84 -17.75
C MET A 812 40.30 13.33 -17.59
N GLY A 813 41.24 12.71 -18.33
CA GLY A 813 41.49 11.28 -18.26
C GLY A 813 42.00 10.79 -16.91
N ASP A 814 42.56 11.69 -16.10
CA ASP A 814 43.19 11.40 -14.80
C ASP A 814 42.33 11.86 -13.59
N ILE A 815 41.09 12.32 -13.80
CA ILE A 815 40.16 12.67 -12.71
C ILE A 815 39.62 11.38 -12.07
N GLU A 816 40.33 10.85 -11.06
CA GLU A 816 39.94 9.64 -10.31
C GLU A 816 38.53 9.71 -9.69
N SER A 817 38.05 10.92 -9.37
CA SER A 817 36.72 11.12 -8.80
C SER A 817 35.59 11.02 -9.82
N LEU A 818 35.83 11.23 -11.12
CA LEU A 818 34.76 11.40 -12.10
C LEU A 818 34.06 10.07 -12.41
N THR A 819 32.86 9.89 -11.86
CA THR A 819 32.07 8.67 -11.99
C THR A 819 30.96 8.74 -13.02
N GLU A 820 30.30 9.89 -13.22
CA GLU A 820 29.25 10.06 -14.23
C GLU A 820 29.60 11.17 -15.23
N LEU A 821 29.48 10.86 -16.53
CA LEU A 821 29.53 11.83 -17.61
C LEU A 821 28.25 11.73 -18.47
N LEU A 822 27.50 12.82 -18.52
CA LEU A 822 26.33 12.97 -19.39
C LEU A 822 26.68 13.96 -20.51
N ALA A 823 26.63 13.51 -21.77
CA ALA A 823 27.11 14.23 -22.95
C ALA A 823 26.19 14.06 -24.17
N ASP A 824 24.89 13.93 -23.92
CA ASP A 824 23.85 13.63 -24.91
C ASP A 824 23.66 14.77 -25.92
N GLY A 825 23.62 14.48 -27.22
CA GLY A 825 23.40 15.48 -28.25
C GLY A 825 24.62 16.36 -28.54
N ILE A 826 25.82 15.82 -28.35
CA ILE A 826 27.08 16.37 -28.86
C ILE A 826 27.56 15.43 -29.99
N GLU A 827 27.65 15.95 -31.22
CA GLU A 827 27.86 15.15 -32.43
C GLU A 827 29.21 15.43 -33.13
N ASN A 828 30.14 16.06 -32.40
CA ASN A 828 31.46 16.44 -32.89
C ASN A 828 32.47 15.26 -32.84
N GLU A 829 33.18 15.00 -33.95
CA GLU A 829 34.15 13.90 -34.03
C GLU A 829 35.38 14.09 -33.11
N GLU A 830 35.88 15.32 -32.95
CA GLU A 830 37.00 15.59 -32.02
C GLU A 830 36.57 15.34 -30.57
N PHE A 831 35.39 15.83 -30.19
CA PHE A 831 34.79 15.56 -28.89
C PHE A 831 34.65 14.07 -28.62
N LEU A 832 34.03 13.30 -29.53
CA LEU A 832 33.85 11.86 -29.36
C LEU A 832 35.19 11.12 -29.24
N SER A 833 36.22 11.52 -29.99
CA SER A 833 37.57 10.96 -29.84
C SER A 833 38.16 11.20 -28.44
N SER A 834 37.94 12.40 -27.87
CA SER A 834 38.43 12.77 -26.54
C SER A 834 37.71 12.10 -25.35
N ILE A 835 36.61 11.37 -25.58
CA ILE A 835 35.98 10.52 -24.54
C ILE A 835 36.83 9.25 -24.30
N GLY A 836 37.66 8.85 -25.27
CA GLY A 836 38.48 7.63 -25.19
C GLY A 836 39.38 7.58 -23.94
N GLN A 837 39.94 8.72 -23.53
CA GLN A 837 40.90 8.87 -22.43
C GLN A 837 40.33 8.70 -21.01
N LEU A 838 39.00 8.52 -20.86
CA LEU A 838 38.33 8.55 -19.56
C LEU A 838 38.38 7.19 -18.83
N LYS A 839 39.34 7.04 -17.91
CA LYS A 839 39.69 5.76 -17.25
C LYS A 839 38.75 5.37 -16.10
N TYR A 840 38.20 6.35 -15.39
CA TYR A 840 37.51 6.16 -14.10
C TYR A 840 35.98 6.25 -14.15
N VAL A 841 35.43 6.70 -15.29
CA VAL A 841 33.98 6.88 -15.50
C VAL A 841 33.25 5.55 -15.35
N LYS A 842 32.21 5.54 -14.49
CA LYS A 842 31.33 4.41 -14.18
C LYS A 842 30.03 4.48 -14.97
N ARG A 843 29.55 5.67 -15.32
CA ARG A 843 28.37 5.91 -16.15
C ARG A 843 28.67 6.91 -17.27
N LEU A 844 28.38 6.53 -18.51
CA LEU A 844 28.52 7.39 -19.69
C LEU A 844 27.21 7.43 -20.48
N SER A 845 26.69 8.64 -20.75
CA SER A 845 25.50 8.86 -21.59
C SER A 845 25.83 9.73 -22.80
N LEU A 846 25.44 9.23 -23.98
CA LEU A 846 25.67 9.81 -25.30
C LEU A 846 24.46 9.55 -26.22
N HIS A 847 23.34 10.23 -25.97
CA HIS A 847 22.20 10.15 -26.88
C HIS A 847 22.42 10.94 -28.20
N GLY A 848 21.76 10.53 -29.29
CA GLY A 848 21.67 11.31 -30.54
C GLY A 848 20.49 12.29 -30.58
N TYR A 849 20.57 13.37 -31.37
CA TYR A 849 19.50 14.37 -31.40
C TYR A 849 18.32 13.95 -32.29
N ILE A 850 17.12 13.77 -31.73
CA ILE A 850 15.89 13.45 -32.50
C ILE A 850 15.26 14.72 -33.08
N SER A 851 16.01 15.49 -33.86
CA SER A 851 15.47 16.61 -34.64
C SER A 851 15.05 16.15 -36.04
N THR A 852 13.76 16.25 -36.35
CA THR A 852 13.30 16.29 -37.74
C THR A 852 13.97 17.46 -38.45
N PRO A 853 14.58 17.29 -39.65
CA PRO A 853 15.42 18.32 -40.27
C PRO A 853 14.59 19.51 -40.78
N SER A 854 14.49 20.54 -39.95
CA SER A 854 13.96 21.86 -40.31
C SER A 854 14.96 22.62 -41.18
N SER A 855 14.49 23.27 -42.25
CA SER A 855 15.23 24.28 -43.03
C SER A 855 16.64 23.90 -43.55
N SER A 856 16.65 23.00 -44.53
CA SER A 856 17.25 23.29 -45.86
C SER A 856 18.64 23.94 -45.95
N SER A 857 19.58 23.61 -45.07
CA SER A 857 20.97 24.11 -45.16
C SER A 857 22.03 23.20 -44.54
N LEU A 858 22.02 21.89 -44.87
CA LEU A 858 23.19 20.98 -44.87
C LEU A 858 22.79 19.56 -45.35
N ILE A 859 22.29 19.43 -46.59
CA ILE A 859 21.99 18.11 -47.19
C ILE A 859 23.30 17.40 -47.65
N SER A 860 24.43 18.10 -47.63
CA SER A 860 25.78 17.59 -47.94
C SER A 860 26.53 17.01 -46.73
N ALA A 861 25.81 16.50 -45.72
CA ALA A 861 26.36 15.76 -44.57
C ALA A 861 25.83 14.32 -44.46
N GLY A 862 25.34 13.77 -45.58
CA GLY A 862 25.21 12.31 -45.70
C GLY A 862 26.60 11.66 -45.63
N VAL A 863 26.71 10.56 -44.88
CA VAL A 863 27.97 9.86 -44.57
C VAL A 863 28.87 10.60 -43.57
N LEU A 864 28.39 10.77 -42.32
CA LEU A 864 29.30 10.79 -41.17
C LEU A 864 30.03 9.43 -41.10
N ASN A 865 31.34 9.46 -41.00
CA ASN A 865 32.18 8.29 -41.22
C ASN A 865 32.44 7.58 -39.89
N LEU A 866 31.43 6.82 -39.44
CA LEU A 866 31.30 6.12 -38.13
C LEU A 866 32.42 5.13 -37.72
N LYS A 867 33.60 5.21 -38.33
CA LYS A 867 34.84 4.55 -37.89
C LYS A 867 35.45 5.15 -36.61
N ASN A 868 35.12 6.41 -36.28
CA ASN A 868 35.86 7.22 -35.31
C ASN A 868 35.08 7.56 -34.01
N TRP A 869 33.81 7.17 -33.91
CA TRP A 869 32.90 7.62 -32.82
C TRP A 869 33.12 6.97 -31.45
N LEU A 870 33.68 5.77 -31.45
CA LEU A 870 34.02 5.00 -30.26
C LEU A 870 35.41 4.41 -30.49
N PRO A 871 36.27 4.29 -29.46
CA PRO A 871 37.54 3.59 -29.59
C PRO A 871 37.32 2.20 -30.19
N THR A 872 38.12 1.81 -31.19
CA THR A 872 38.05 0.46 -31.79
C THR A 872 38.34 -0.64 -30.76
N PHE A 873 39.01 -0.30 -29.67
CA PHE A 873 39.15 -1.11 -28.47
C PHE A 873 38.90 -0.27 -27.21
N PHE A 874 37.91 -0.65 -26.40
CA PHE A 874 37.64 -0.04 -25.09
C PHE A 874 38.61 -0.48 -23.99
N ILE A 875 39.93 -0.38 -24.23
CA ILE A 875 40.96 -0.83 -23.29
C ILE A 875 41.02 0.04 -22.03
N GLU A 876 40.69 1.34 -22.14
CA GLU A 876 40.79 2.28 -21.00
C GLU A 876 39.52 2.35 -20.15
N TRP A 877 38.34 2.00 -20.70
CA TRP A 877 37.04 2.09 -20.02
C TRP A 877 36.76 0.91 -19.05
N ILE A 878 37.79 0.45 -18.34
CA ILE A 878 37.76 -0.72 -17.43
C ILE A 878 36.78 -0.50 -16.25
N SER A 879 36.58 0.76 -15.87
CA SER A 879 35.69 1.19 -14.76
C SER A 879 34.21 1.24 -15.13
N LEU A 880 33.86 1.19 -16.43
CA LEU A 880 32.52 1.52 -16.90
C LEU A 880 31.50 0.44 -16.52
N LYS A 881 30.43 0.86 -15.83
CA LYS A 881 29.31 0.03 -15.35
C LYS A 881 28.03 0.27 -16.14
N ARG A 882 27.75 1.50 -16.57
CA ARG A 882 26.55 1.88 -17.33
C ARG A 882 26.92 2.67 -18.59
N LEU A 883 26.37 2.27 -19.73
CA LEU A 883 26.58 2.91 -21.03
C LEU A 883 25.25 3.14 -21.74
N GLU A 884 24.93 4.39 -22.06
CA GLU A 884 23.64 4.86 -22.58
C GLU A 884 23.81 5.53 -23.96
N LEU A 885 23.61 4.79 -25.06
CA LEU A 885 23.84 5.25 -26.45
C LEU A 885 22.52 5.48 -27.23
N LEU A 886 21.47 5.96 -26.55
CA LEU A 886 20.10 6.01 -27.07
C LEU A 886 19.96 6.93 -28.30
N HIS A 887 19.35 6.45 -29.37
CA HIS A 887 19.18 7.15 -30.65
C HIS A 887 20.49 7.65 -31.31
N GLY A 888 21.66 7.23 -30.81
CA GLY A 888 23.00 7.70 -31.20
C GLY A 888 23.48 7.28 -32.59
N GLY A 889 22.58 7.22 -33.58
CA GLY A 889 22.92 7.02 -34.99
C GLY A 889 23.67 5.71 -35.31
N LEU A 890 23.68 4.70 -34.43
CA LEU A 890 24.43 3.48 -34.66
C LEU A 890 23.79 2.67 -35.80
N TYR A 891 24.42 2.72 -36.98
CA TYR A 891 24.13 1.87 -38.13
C TYR A 891 25.08 0.65 -38.15
N ASP A 892 24.77 -0.34 -38.99
CA ASP A 892 25.52 -1.60 -39.08
C ASP A 892 27.04 -1.47 -39.27
N ARG A 893 27.51 -0.42 -39.96
CA ARG A 893 28.96 -0.20 -40.18
C ARG A 893 29.68 0.18 -38.88
N ALA A 894 28.99 0.84 -37.95
CA ALA A 894 29.52 1.14 -36.62
C ALA A 894 29.50 -0.11 -35.73
N ALA A 895 28.33 -0.77 -35.65
CA ALA A 895 28.14 -1.96 -34.81
C ALA A 895 29.10 -3.12 -35.15
N LYS A 896 29.54 -3.23 -36.42
CA LYS A 896 30.51 -4.25 -36.88
C LYS A 896 31.99 -3.83 -36.77
N CYS A 897 32.28 -2.60 -36.34
CA CYS A 897 33.64 -2.09 -36.18
C CYS A 897 34.04 -1.83 -34.72
N VAL A 898 33.15 -2.06 -33.75
CA VAL A 898 33.37 -1.82 -32.32
C VAL A 898 33.24 -3.15 -31.57
N ASP A 899 34.30 -3.57 -30.87
CA ASP A 899 34.28 -4.75 -29.99
C ASP A 899 33.99 -4.35 -28.54
N PHE A 900 32.81 -4.72 -28.04
CA PHE A 900 32.40 -4.42 -26.67
C PHE A 900 33.15 -5.25 -25.62
N LYS A 901 33.90 -6.29 -26.02
CA LYS A 901 34.64 -7.21 -25.13
C LYS A 901 35.58 -6.52 -24.13
N GLY A 902 36.07 -5.31 -24.41
CA GLY A 902 36.89 -4.53 -23.48
C GLY A 902 36.15 -4.08 -22.21
N LEU A 903 34.82 -3.92 -22.27
CA LEU A 903 33.97 -3.37 -21.21
C LEU A 903 33.66 -4.38 -20.09
N SER A 904 34.71 -4.99 -19.53
CA SER A 904 34.64 -6.09 -18.57
C SER A 904 33.91 -5.78 -17.25
N SER A 905 33.64 -4.50 -16.96
CA SER A 905 32.85 -4.06 -15.80
C SER A 905 31.39 -3.69 -16.10
N LEU A 906 30.95 -3.77 -17.35
CA LEU A 906 29.63 -3.28 -17.75
C LEU A 906 28.50 -4.13 -17.15
N GLU A 907 27.61 -3.48 -16.40
CA GLU A 907 26.41 -4.05 -15.79
C GLU A 907 25.14 -3.64 -16.52
N VAL A 908 25.12 -2.46 -17.15
CA VAL A 908 23.96 -1.87 -17.82
C VAL A 908 24.37 -1.33 -19.20
N LEU A 909 23.68 -1.77 -20.25
CA LEU A 909 23.85 -1.27 -21.62
C LEU A 909 22.50 -0.87 -22.21
N ASP A 910 22.36 0.38 -22.63
CA ASP A 910 21.18 0.90 -23.30
C ASP A 910 21.52 1.39 -24.71
N LEU A 911 20.85 0.81 -25.70
CA LEU A 911 20.99 1.07 -27.13
C LEU A 911 19.65 1.49 -27.78
N LEU A 912 18.64 1.90 -26.98
CA LEU A 912 17.28 2.20 -27.45
C LEU A 912 17.26 3.11 -28.70
N GLY A 913 16.43 2.76 -29.68
CA GLY A 913 16.13 3.60 -30.85
C GLY A 913 17.24 3.74 -31.90
N ASN A 914 18.24 2.86 -31.88
CA ASN A 914 19.31 2.81 -32.88
C ASN A 914 18.89 2.11 -34.20
N LYS A 915 19.81 2.08 -35.19
CA LYS A 915 19.53 1.73 -36.59
C LYS A 915 20.45 0.64 -37.16
N PHE A 916 20.94 -0.26 -36.31
CA PHE A 916 21.68 -1.45 -36.72
C PHE A 916 20.72 -2.63 -36.99
N SER A 917 21.10 -3.55 -37.88
CA SER A 917 20.38 -4.82 -38.12
C SER A 917 20.90 -5.96 -37.24
N SER A 918 22.09 -5.79 -36.66
CA SER A 918 22.78 -6.76 -35.81
C SER A 918 23.43 -6.05 -34.62
N LEU A 919 23.34 -6.65 -33.43
CA LEU A 919 23.98 -6.13 -32.22
C LEU A 919 25.52 -6.20 -32.34
N PRO A 920 26.26 -5.26 -31.70
CA PRO A 920 27.72 -5.25 -31.71
C PRO A 920 28.40 -6.54 -31.25
N SER A 921 29.57 -6.81 -31.82
CA SER A 921 30.45 -7.90 -31.39
C SER A 921 30.88 -7.76 -29.92
N GLY A 922 31.06 -8.90 -29.25
CA GLY A 922 31.54 -8.97 -27.87
C GLY A 922 30.46 -8.93 -26.79
N ILE A 923 29.23 -8.46 -27.07
CA ILE A 923 28.16 -8.31 -26.06
C ILE A 923 27.84 -9.64 -25.34
N GLY A 924 27.80 -10.76 -26.08
CA GLY A 924 27.58 -12.11 -25.51
C GLY A 924 28.70 -12.61 -24.59
N LEU A 925 29.84 -11.91 -24.52
CA LEU A 925 31.01 -12.25 -23.69
C LEU A 925 31.19 -11.31 -22.49
N LEU A 926 30.28 -10.36 -22.27
CA LEU A 926 30.35 -9.41 -21.15
C LEU A 926 30.03 -10.12 -19.81
N PRO A 927 30.98 -10.24 -18.87
CA PRO A 927 30.85 -11.16 -17.72
C PRO A 927 29.97 -10.63 -16.58
N LYS A 928 29.60 -9.35 -16.61
CA LYS A 928 28.81 -8.67 -15.56
C LYS A 928 27.48 -8.06 -16.07
N LEU A 929 27.18 -8.15 -17.37
CA LEU A 929 26.03 -7.47 -17.97
C LEU A 929 24.73 -8.05 -17.41
N ARG A 930 23.93 -7.19 -16.74
CA ARG A 930 22.64 -7.51 -16.12
C ARG A 930 21.46 -6.92 -16.89
N TYR A 931 21.61 -5.71 -17.42
CA TYR A 931 20.53 -5.01 -18.11
C TYR A 931 20.94 -4.69 -19.55
N LEU A 932 20.15 -5.15 -20.51
CA LEU A 932 20.28 -4.79 -21.92
C LEU A 932 18.97 -4.19 -22.44
N CYS A 933 19.01 -2.93 -22.89
CA CYS A 933 17.90 -2.29 -23.60
C CYS A 933 18.28 -2.08 -25.07
N VAL A 934 17.39 -2.50 -25.96
CA VAL A 934 17.46 -2.34 -27.42
C VAL A 934 16.10 -1.93 -27.99
N GLU A 935 15.20 -1.40 -27.15
CA GLU A 935 13.83 -1.06 -27.54
C GLU A 935 13.79 -0.04 -28.69
N ALA A 936 12.72 -0.03 -29.48
CA ALA A 936 12.55 0.81 -30.66
C ALA A 936 13.66 0.70 -31.73
N CYS A 937 14.54 -0.31 -31.69
CA CYS A 937 15.56 -0.54 -32.72
C CYS A 937 14.94 -1.18 -33.96
N LYS A 938 14.18 -0.36 -34.72
CA LYS A 938 13.30 -0.81 -35.82
C LYS A 938 13.95 -1.67 -36.90
N TYR A 939 15.27 -1.62 -37.06
CA TYR A 939 16.02 -2.37 -38.09
C TYR A 939 16.66 -3.67 -37.56
N LEU A 940 16.70 -3.88 -36.23
CA LEU A 940 17.34 -5.05 -35.60
C LEU A 940 16.64 -6.34 -36.06
N VAL A 941 17.38 -7.26 -36.67
CA VAL A 941 16.83 -8.52 -37.23
C VAL A 941 16.99 -9.70 -36.28
N SER A 942 18.07 -9.73 -35.49
CA SER A 942 18.30 -10.82 -34.53
C SER A 942 19.17 -10.44 -33.34
N ILE A 943 18.80 -10.93 -32.17
CA ILE A 943 19.59 -10.86 -30.94
C ILE A 943 20.42 -12.15 -30.81
N PRO A 944 21.77 -12.08 -30.76
CA PRO A 944 22.65 -13.25 -30.62
C PRO A 944 22.65 -13.77 -29.17
N ASN A 945 23.43 -14.81 -28.89
CA ASN A 945 23.61 -15.35 -27.54
C ASN A 945 24.03 -14.23 -26.55
N LEU A 946 23.26 -14.04 -25.49
CA LEU A 946 23.52 -13.09 -24.41
C LEU A 946 24.22 -13.79 -23.21
N PRO A 947 24.91 -13.06 -22.32
CA PRO A 947 25.62 -13.67 -21.20
C PRO A 947 24.66 -14.17 -20.09
N SER A 948 25.06 -15.20 -19.35
CA SER A 948 24.29 -15.78 -18.23
C SER A 948 24.16 -14.88 -16.99
N SER A 949 24.77 -13.70 -17.00
CA SER A 949 24.63 -12.67 -15.96
C SER A 949 23.41 -11.76 -16.15
N LEU A 950 22.64 -11.93 -17.22
CA LEU A 950 21.55 -11.04 -17.59
C LEU A 950 20.32 -11.22 -16.69
N ASP A 951 19.85 -10.12 -16.11
CA ASP A 951 18.65 -10.00 -15.27
C ASP A 951 17.47 -9.38 -16.07
N TYR A 952 17.75 -8.56 -17.11
CA TYR A 952 16.74 -7.87 -17.92
C TYR A 952 17.13 -7.72 -19.40
N LEU A 953 16.19 -7.99 -20.31
CA LEU A 953 16.24 -7.68 -21.75
C LEU A 953 15.01 -6.88 -22.19
N GLY A 954 15.20 -5.60 -22.53
CA GLY A 954 14.17 -4.75 -23.15
C GLY A 954 14.35 -4.72 -24.67
N ALA A 955 13.41 -5.26 -25.43
CA ALA A 955 13.45 -5.34 -26.89
C ALA A 955 12.08 -5.09 -27.56
N SER A 956 11.24 -4.27 -26.93
CA SER A 956 9.96 -3.80 -27.48
C SER A 956 10.11 -2.89 -28.71
N TYR A 957 9.04 -2.76 -29.50
CA TYR A 957 8.95 -1.91 -30.70
C TYR A 957 10.05 -2.19 -31.74
N CYS A 958 10.58 -3.41 -31.77
CA CYS A 958 11.63 -3.82 -32.71
C CYS A 958 10.99 -4.45 -33.96
N ASN A 959 10.37 -3.62 -34.80
CA ASN A 959 9.53 -4.05 -35.93
C ASN A 959 10.19 -5.08 -36.89
N SER A 960 11.52 -5.13 -37.03
CA SER A 960 12.24 -6.11 -37.89
C SER A 960 12.77 -7.35 -37.17
N LEU A 961 12.60 -7.44 -35.84
CA LEU A 961 13.22 -8.49 -35.03
C LEU A 961 12.58 -9.84 -35.30
N LYS A 962 13.30 -10.74 -35.96
CA LYS A 962 12.83 -12.09 -36.30
C LYS A 962 13.21 -13.14 -35.27
N ARG A 963 14.41 -13.05 -34.69
CA ARG A 963 14.98 -14.14 -33.85
C ARG A 963 15.65 -13.62 -32.59
N VAL A 964 15.35 -14.25 -31.46
CA VAL A 964 15.97 -13.96 -30.14
C VAL A 964 16.62 -15.21 -29.59
N ARG A 965 17.82 -15.08 -29.00
CA ARG A 965 18.52 -16.17 -28.29
C ARG A 965 18.65 -15.87 -26.82
N ILE A 966 17.98 -16.66 -25.99
CA ILE A 966 17.99 -16.55 -24.53
C ILE A 966 19.21 -17.33 -23.96
N PRO A 967 19.85 -16.89 -22.86
CA PRO A 967 20.89 -17.67 -22.19
C PRO A 967 20.36 -19.03 -21.70
N ILE A 968 21.13 -20.10 -21.92
CA ILE A 968 20.72 -21.48 -21.60
C ILE A 968 20.68 -21.73 -20.08
N GLU A 969 21.41 -20.95 -19.28
CA GLU A 969 21.36 -20.94 -17.82
C GLU A 969 21.51 -19.50 -17.30
N PRO A 970 20.44 -18.72 -17.07
CA PRO A 970 20.54 -17.42 -16.40
C PRO A 970 20.77 -17.63 -14.89
N LYS A 971 21.66 -16.83 -14.30
CA LYS A 971 22.05 -16.94 -12.87
C LYS A 971 20.98 -16.45 -11.87
N LYS A 972 19.86 -15.91 -12.38
CA LYS A 972 18.78 -15.22 -11.66
C LYS A 972 17.51 -15.24 -12.52
N ASP A 973 16.40 -14.78 -11.94
CA ASP A 973 15.15 -14.49 -12.66
C ASP A 973 15.35 -13.45 -13.78
N LEU A 974 15.30 -13.90 -15.04
CA LEU A 974 15.48 -13.05 -16.24
C LEU A 974 14.14 -12.51 -16.76
N TYR A 975 13.97 -11.19 -16.75
CA TYR A 975 12.81 -10.52 -17.36
C TYR A 975 13.09 -10.14 -18.83
N ILE A 976 12.13 -10.38 -19.72
CA ILE A 976 12.24 -10.11 -21.16
C ILE A 976 10.99 -9.38 -21.67
N ASN A 977 11.18 -8.21 -22.28
CA ASN A 977 10.13 -7.40 -22.89
C ASN A 977 10.24 -7.44 -24.42
N LEU A 978 9.19 -7.89 -25.12
CA LEU A 978 9.13 -8.00 -26.59
C LEU A 978 7.85 -7.39 -27.18
N ASP A 979 7.14 -6.53 -26.42
CA ASP A 979 5.92 -5.85 -26.87
C ASP A 979 6.10 -5.14 -28.23
N GLU A 980 5.14 -5.32 -29.14
CA GLU A 980 5.05 -4.72 -30.48
C GLU A 980 6.26 -5.01 -31.41
N SER A 981 6.96 -6.13 -31.20
CA SER A 981 8.03 -6.62 -32.09
C SER A 981 7.50 -7.53 -33.20
N HIS A 982 6.68 -6.95 -34.09
CA HIS A 982 5.83 -7.65 -35.08
C HIS A 982 6.52 -8.71 -35.98
N SER A 983 7.81 -8.58 -36.29
CA SER A 983 8.50 -9.56 -37.16
C SER A 983 8.87 -10.87 -36.47
N LEU A 984 8.63 -11.04 -35.16
CA LEU A 984 9.14 -12.16 -34.38
C LEU A 984 8.66 -13.51 -34.93
N GLU A 985 9.62 -14.38 -35.21
CA GLU A 985 9.45 -15.70 -35.83
C GLU A 985 10.01 -16.82 -34.94
N GLU A 986 10.98 -16.54 -34.07
CA GLU A 986 11.67 -17.57 -33.29
C GLU A 986 12.25 -17.04 -31.98
N ILE A 987 12.13 -17.84 -30.90
CA ILE A 987 12.87 -17.64 -29.65
C ILE A 987 13.61 -18.95 -29.33
N GLN A 988 14.93 -18.93 -29.43
CA GLN A 988 15.80 -20.10 -29.20
C GLN A 988 16.42 -20.03 -27.78
N GLY A 989 16.79 -21.18 -27.22
CA GLY A 989 17.46 -21.30 -25.91
C GLY A 989 16.54 -21.54 -24.71
N ILE A 990 15.23 -21.70 -24.94
CA ILE A 990 14.25 -22.06 -23.89
C ILE A 990 14.30 -23.57 -23.55
N GLU A 991 14.65 -24.38 -24.55
CA GLU A 991 14.65 -25.84 -24.50
C GLU A 991 15.78 -26.37 -23.59
N GLY A 992 15.47 -26.54 -22.30
CA GLY A 992 16.40 -27.01 -21.26
C GLY A 992 16.22 -26.32 -19.89
N LEU A 993 15.54 -25.17 -19.82
CA LEU A 993 15.39 -24.32 -18.63
C LEU A 993 14.44 -24.93 -17.56
N SER A 994 14.90 -25.94 -16.82
CA SER A 994 14.10 -26.63 -15.78
C SER A 994 14.16 -26.01 -14.39
N ASN A 995 15.20 -25.24 -14.05
CA ASN A 995 15.50 -24.82 -12.67
C ASN A 995 15.71 -23.32 -12.43
N SER A 996 15.72 -22.47 -13.47
CA SER A 996 15.93 -21.02 -13.37
C SER A 996 14.64 -20.24 -13.63
N GLY A 997 14.45 -19.11 -12.94
CA GLY A 997 13.30 -18.24 -13.14
C GLY A 997 13.42 -17.34 -14.38
N TRP A 998 12.29 -17.01 -14.99
CA TRP A 998 12.21 -16.05 -16.10
C TRP A 998 10.77 -15.56 -16.31
N ILE A 999 10.62 -14.39 -16.92
CA ILE A 999 9.34 -13.74 -17.23
C ILE A 999 9.44 -13.14 -18.63
N ILE A 1000 8.68 -13.64 -19.60
CA ILE A 1000 8.55 -13.01 -20.92
C ILE A 1000 7.20 -12.29 -21.02
N ARG A 1001 7.26 -11.05 -21.52
CA ARG A 1001 6.12 -10.21 -21.87
C ARG A 1001 6.12 -10.00 -23.38
N VAL A 1002 5.01 -10.38 -24.05
CA VAL A 1002 4.83 -10.19 -25.50
C VAL A 1002 3.38 -9.78 -25.78
N ASN A 1003 3.21 -8.54 -26.22
CA ASN A 1003 1.93 -7.99 -26.69
C ASN A 1003 2.12 -7.48 -28.12
N ASP A 1004 1.61 -8.19 -29.13
CA ASP A 1004 1.67 -7.78 -30.55
C ASP A 1004 0.25 -7.66 -31.12
N CYS A 1005 -0.12 -6.43 -31.48
CA CYS A 1005 -1.47 -6.13 -31.98
C CYS A 1005 -1.72 -6.53 -33.44
N SER A 1006 -0.75 -7.10 -34.17
CA SER A 1006 -0.79 -7.16 -35.64
C SER A 1006 -0.81 -8.54 -36.31
N HIS A 1007 -0.52 -9.64 -35.60
CA HIS A 1007 -0.25 -10.94 -36.25
C HIS A 1007 -1.02 -12.17 -35.75
N SER A 1008 -0.94 -13.24 -36.54
CA SER A 1008 -1.63 -14.52 -36.35
C SER A 1008 -0.99 -15.35 -35.23
N PRO A 1009 -1.77 -16.08 -34.40
CA PRO A 1009 -1.24 -16.92 -33.31
C PRO A 1009 -0.23 -17.98 -33.76
N ASN A 1010 -0.29 -18.40 -35.03
CA ASN A 1010 0.47 -19.52 -35.57
C ASN A 1010 1.98 -19.24 -35.79
N LYS A 1011 2.49 -18.07 -35.39
CA LYS A 1011 3.92 -17.71 -35.48
C LYS A 1011 4.75 -18.07 -34.25
N LEU A 1012 4.14 -18.09 -33.05
CA LEU A 1012 4.87 -18.46 -31.83
C LEU A 1012 4.97 -20.00 -31.74
N PRO A 1013 6.18 -20.59 -31.69
CA PRO A 1013 6.33 -22.04 -31.75
C PRO A 1013 5.84 -22.74 -30.47
N LYS A 1014 5.37 -23.98 -30.63
CA LYS A 1014 4.77 -24.81 -29.57
C LYS A 1014 5.67 -24.91 -28.32
N SER A 1015 7.00 -24.97 -28.50
CA SER A 1015 7.96 -25.09 -27.40
C SER A 1015 7.95 -23.89 -26.44
N VAL A 1016 7.54 -22.69 -26.88
CA VAL A 1016 7.33 -21.53 -25.97
C VAL A 1016 6.17 -21.76 -25.02
N PHE A 1017 5.11 -22.45 -25.47
CA PHE A 1017 3.94 -22.80 -24.65
C PHE A 1017 4.15 -24.05 -23.81
N GLU A 1018 4.86 -25.06 -24.32
CA GLU A 1018 5.26 -26.25 -23.55
C GLU A 1018 6.20 -25.87 -22.40
N ALA A 1019 7.12 -24.92 -22.61
CA ALA A 1019 7.98 -24.40 -21.55
C ALA A 1019 7.22 -23.72 -20.40
N MET A 1020 6.03 -23.14 -20.65
CA MET A 1020 5.16 -22.61 -19.58
C MET A 1020 4.70 -23.70 -18.62
N GLY A 1021 4.65 -24.95 -19.06
CA GLY A 1021 4.31 -26.10 -18.22
C GLY A 1021 5.39 -26.43 -17.19
N ASN A 1022 6.67 -26.26 -17.54
CA ASN A 1022 7.80 -26.71 -16.73
C ASN A 1022 8.30 -25.65 -15.71
N GLY A 1023 7.94 -24.38 -15.89
CA GLY A 1023 8.42 -23.27 -15.06
C GLY A 1023 7.62 -23.02 -13.78
N ARG A 1024 8.28 -22.50 -12.73
CA ARG A 1024 7.62 -22.05 -11.48
C ARG A 1024 6.94 -20.66 -11.57
N HIS A 1025 7.08 -19.94 -12.68
CA HIS A 1025 6.90 -18.48 -12.76
C HIS A 1025 5.67 -18.04 -13.60
N ARG A 1026 5.38 -16.73 -13.62
CA ARG A 1026 4.16 -16.16 -14.23
C ARG A 1026 4.43 -15.62 -15.63
N TYR A 1027 3.55 -15.95 -16.58
CA TYR A 1027 3.57 -15.44 -17.94
C TYR A 1027 2.48 -14.39 -18.15
N PHE A 1028 2.78 -13.35 -18.93
CA PHE A 1028 1.82 -12.30 -19.28
C PHE A 1028 1.88 -12.00 -20.79
N ILE A 1029 0.95 -12.60 -21.52
CA ILE A 1029 0.72 -12.37 -22.94
C ILE A 1029 -0.68 -11.77 -23.06
N TYR A 1030 -0.77 -10.53 -23.54
CA TYR A 1030 -2.02 -9.80 -23.73
C TYR A 1030 -2.32 -9.59 -25.22
N ASN A 1031 -3.60 -9.50 -25.54
CA ASN A 1031 -4.13 -8.87 -26.76
C ASN A 1031 -3.73 -9.54 -28.11
N ILE A 1032 -3.65 -10.88 -28.16
CA ILE A 1032 -3.44 -11.58 -29.44
C ILE A 1032 -4.68 -11.41 -30.37
N PRO A 1033 -4.50 -11.05 -31.65
CA PRO A 1033 -5.58 -10.83 -32.62
C PRO A 1033 -6.47 -12.05 -32.97
N GLY A 1034 -7.51 -12.28 -32.16
CA GLY A 1034 -8.85 -12.62 -32.67
C GLY A 1034 -9.07 -13.96 -33.39
N LYS A 1035 -8.16 -14.93 -33.27
CA LYS A 1035 -8.34 -16.33 -33.72
C LYS A 1035 -7.73 -17.32 -32.71
N MET A 1036 -8.26 -18.54 -32.69
CA MET A 1036 -7.63 -19.69 -32.01
C MET A 1036 -6.32 -20.13 -32.69
N PRO A 1037 -5.27 -20.58 -31.95
CA PRO A 1037 -4.11 -21.24 -32.53
C PRO A 1037 -4.44 -22.63 -33.06
N ASN A 1038 -3.82 -23.03 -34.17
CA ASN A 1038 -4.07 -24.31 -34.84
C ASN A 1038 -3.48 -25.56 -34.12
N TRP A 1039 -2.83 -25.40 -32.96
CA TRP A 1039 -2.21 -26.47 -32.17
C TRP A 1039 -2.95 -26.79 -30.86
N MET A 1040 -4.10 -26.15 -30.59
CA MET A 1040 -4.95 -26.46 -29.44
C MET A 1040 -5.43 -27.92 -29.45
N SER A 1041 -5.53 -28.55 -28.28
CA SER A 1041 -6.01 -29.94 -28.17
C SER A 1041 -7.52 -30.03 -28.39
N TYR A 1042 -8.26 -29.02 -27.90
CA TYR A 1042 -9.70 -28.89 -27.99
C TYR A 1042 -10.05 -27.43 -28.29
N SER A 1043 -11.04 -27.19 -29.15
CA SER A 1043 -11.53 -25.85 -29.48
C SER A 1043 -12.98 -25.90 -29.95
N GLY A 1044 -13.78 -24.92 -29.56
CA GLY A 1044 -15.18 -24.78 -29.99
C GLY A 1044 -15.65 -23.34 -30.05
N GLU A 1045 -16.72 -23.10 -30.80
CA GLU A 1045 -17.40 -21.79 -30.84
C GLU A 1045 -18.31 -21.61 -29.62
N GLY A 1046 -18.40 -20.37 -29.13
CA GLY A 1046 -19.25 -20.00 -28.00
C GLY A 1046 -18.64 -20.19 -26.61
N CYS A 1047 -19.51 -20.39 -25.62
CA CYS A 1047 -19.22 -20.22 -24.19
C CYS A 1047 -18.98 -21.52 -23.40
N SER A 1048 -19.09 -22.70 -24.02
CA SER A 1048 -18.84 -23.99 -23.37
C SER A 1048 -18.09 -24.94 -24.31
N LEU A 1049 -17.15 -25.71 -23.75
CA LEU A 1049 -16.34 -26.70 -24.45
C LEU A 1049 -16.14 -27.92 -23.55
N SER A 1050 -16.54 -29.10 -24.02
CA SER A 1050 -16.24 -30.36 -23.34
C SER A 1050 -14.92 -30.97 -23.80
N PHE A 1051 -14.16 -31.57 -22.88
CA PHE A 1051 -12.85 -32.15 -23.13
C PHE A 1051 -12.49 -33.22 -22.08
N HIS A 1052 -11.47 -34.04 -22.37
CA HIS A 1052 -10.90 -35.00 -21.42
C HIS A 1052 -9.47 -34.61 -21.05
N ILE A 1053 -8.96 -35.15 -19.94
CA ILE A 1053 -7.57 -34.98 -19.49
C ILE A 1053 -7.01 -36.39 -19.22
N PRO A 1054 -5.81 -36.75 -19.71
CA PRO A 1054 -5.20 -38.03 -19.36
C PRO A 1054 -4.74 -38.03 -17.89
N PRO A 1055 -4.69 -39.19 -17.20
CA PRO A 1055 -4.30 -39.26 -15.79
C PRO A 1055 -2.93 -38.64 -15.45
N VAL A 1056 -2.02 -38.55 -16.42
CA VAL A 1056 -0.63 -38.07 -16.28
C VAL A 1056 -0.43 -36.74 -17.04
N PHE A 1057 -1.07 -35.68 -16.52
CA PHE A 1057 -0.91 -34.30 -17.00
C PHE A 1057 -0.32 -33.38 -15.92
N HIS A 1058 0.28 -32.26 -16.35
CA HIS A 1058 0.89 -31.23 -15.51
C HIS A 1058 0.01 -29.98 -15.36
N GLY A 1059 -0.74 -29.63 -16.41
CA GLY A 1059 -1.72 -28.53 -16.39
C GLY A 1059 -2.42 -28.29 -17.72
N LEU A 1060 -3.27 -27.27 -17.76
CA LEU A 1060 -4.10 -26.88 -18.90
C LEU A 1060 -3.76 -25.47 -19.37
N VAL A 1061 -3.64 -25.24 -20.67
CA VAL A 1061 -3.60 -23.90 -21.25
C VAL A 1061 -4.99 -23.56 -21.79
N LEU A 1062 -5.68 -22.62 -21.15
CA LEU A 1062 -6.94 -22.07 -21.64
C LEU A 1062 -6.71 -20.91 -22.59
N TRP A 1063 -7.55 -20.81 -23.63
CA TRP A 1063 -7.61 -19.69 -24.56
C TRP A 1063 -9.06 -19.24 -24.74
N VAL A 1064 -9.29 -17.92 -24.70
CA VAL A 1064 -10.63 -17.33 -24.87
C VAL A 1064 -10.56 -16.16 -25.86
N VAL A 1065 -11.38 -16.22 -26.91
CA VAL A 1065 -11.55 -15.14 -27.90
C VAL A 1065 -12.90 -14.47 -27.66
N CYS A 1066 -12.90 -13.18 -27.35
CA CYS A 1066 -14.12 -12.37 -27.19
C CYS A 1066 -14.31 -11.42 -28.38
N SER A 1067 -15.56 -11.19 -28.80
CA SER A 1067 -15.85 -10.15 -29.79
C SER A 1067 -15.99 -8.79 -29.11
N LEU A 1068 -15.23 -7.82 -29.62
CA LEU A 1068 -15.35 -6.40 -29.30
C LEU A 1068 -15.60 -5.64 -30.60
N GLU A 1069 -16.66 -4.84 -30.64
CA GLU A 1069 -16.91 -3.90 -31.74
C GLU A 1069 -15.83 -2.80 -31.72
N LYS A 1070 -15.38 -2.34 -32.90
CA LYS A 1070 -14.23 -1.44 -33.05
C LYS A 1070 -14.55 0.04 -32.73
N GLU A 1071 -15.10 0.33 -31.55
CA GLU A 1071 -15.33 1.71 -31.10
C GLU A 1071 -14.51 2.07 -29.84
N ARG A 1072 -13.50 2.90 -30.08
CA ARG A 1072 -12.73 3.77 -29.17
C ARG A 1072 -12.75 3.47 -27.65
N TYR A 1073 -11.66 2.87 -27.17
CA TYR A 1073 -11.00 3.11 -25.87
C TYR A 1073 -11.85 3.74 -24.73
N TYR A 1074 -12.75 2.97 -24.14
CA TYR A 1074 -13.29 3.23 -22.79
C TYR A 1074 -13.35 1.93 -21.98
N TYR A 1075 -13.23 2.04 -20.66
CA TYR A 1075 -13.07 0.90 -19.74
C TYR A 1075 -14.33 0.01 -19.70
N TYR A 1076 -14.22 -1.22 -20.22
CA TYR A 1076 -15.28 -2.24 -20.15
C TYR A 1076 -15.20 -3.02 -18.83
N ASN A 1077 -16.10 -2.71 -17.89
CA ASN A 1077 -16.05 -3.24 -16.53
C ASN A 1077 -17.00 -4.45 -16.32
N THR A 1078 -16.80 -5.50 -17.12
CA THR A 1078 -17.75 -6.62 -17.32
C THR A 1078 -17.09 -7.97 -17.04
N ASP A 1079 -16.98 -8.36 -15.77
CA ASP A 1079 -16.19 -9.53 -15.35
C ASP A 1079 -16.57 -10.83 -16.08
N ILE A 1080 -15.55 -11.51 -16.60
CA ILE A 1080 -15.63 -12.87 -17.13
C ILE A 1080 -15.34 -13.83 -15.98
N ILE A 1081 -16.21 -14.82 -15.80
CA ILE A 1081 -15.99 -15.96 -14.91
C ILE A 1081 -15.69 -17.18 -15.78
N ILE A 1082 -14.58 -17.85 -15.47
CA ILE A 1082 -14.14 -19.10 -16.10
C ILE A 1082 -14.31 -20.21 -15.08
N ILE A 1083 -15.05 -21.25 -15.44
CA ILE A 1083 -15.32 -22.43 -14.62
C ILE A 1083 -14.83 -23.66 -15.38
N ILE A 1084 -14.12 -24.57 -14.71
CA ILE A 1084 -13.96 -25.95 -15.17
C ILE A 1084 -14.72 -26.85 -14.20
N ARG A 1085 -15.59 -27.71 -14.71
CA ARG A 1085 -16.37 -28.66 -13.90
C ARG A 1085 -16.34 -30.06 -14.49
N ASN A 1086 -16.53 -31.07 -13.65
CA ASN A 1086 -16.92 -32.40 -14.11
C ASN A 1086 -18.31 -32.30 -14.75
N LYS A 1087 -18.47 -32.79 -15.98
CA LYS A 1087 -19.70 -32.62 -16.78
C LYS A 1087 -20.86 -33.47 -16.24
N SER A 1088 -20.55 -34.67 -15.74
CA SER A 1088 -21.50 -35.66 -15.23
C SER A 1088 -22.12 -35.28 -13.88
N ASN A 1089 -21.30 -34.81 -12.94
CA ASN A 1089 -21.73 -34.48 -11.57
C ASN A 1089 -21.83 -32.96 -11.27
N ARG A 1090 -21.38 -32.11 -12.21
CA ARG A 1090 -21.34 -30.64 -12.14
C ARG A 1090 -20.50 -30.05 -10.98
N ARG A 1091 -19.66 -30.81 -10.30
CA ARG A 1091 -18.68 -30.27 -9.33
C ARG A 1091 -17.68 -29.38 -10.03
N ILE A 1092 -17.46 -28.19 -9.48
CA ILE A 1092 -16.47 -27.22 -9.95
C ILE A 1092 -15.09 -27.70 -9.50
N LEU A 1093 -14.19 -27.91 -10.46
CA LEU A 1093 -12.79 -28.24 -10.24
C LEU A 1093 -11.89 -26.99 -10.24
N PHE A 1094 -12.35 -25.88 -10.84
CA PHE A 1094 -11.64 -24.60 -10.92
C PHE A 1094 -12.63 -23.43 -11.19
N GLU A 1095 -12.44 -22.28 -10.55
CA GLU A 1095 -13.18 -21.03 -10.80
C GLU A 1095 -12.22 -19.82 -10.74
N ASP A 1096 -12.27 -18.92 -11.73
CA ASP A 1096 -11.41 -17.73 -11.84
C ASP A 1096 -12.26 -16.53 -12.37
N LYS A 1097 -12.06 -15.32 -11.83
CA LYS A 1097 -12.90 -14.13 -12.08
C LYS A 1097 -12.05 -12.94 -12.46
N ARG A 1098 -12.25 -12.37 -13.66
CA ARG A 1098 -11.37 -11.33 -14.20
C ARG A 1098 -12.10 -10.27 -15.04
N THR A 1099 -11.69 -9.02 -14.88
CA THR A 1099 -12.07 -7.90 -15.76
C THR A 1099 -11.51 -8.10 -17.17
N PRO A 1100 -12.31 -7.92 -18.24
CA PRO A 1100 -11.83 -8.02 -19.61
C PRO A 1100 -11.19 -6.71 -20.09
N GLU A 1101 -9.89 -6.77 -20.39
CA GLU A 1101 -9.24 -5.80 -21.27
C GLU A 1101 -9.34 -6.30 -22.72
N SER A 1102 -8.97 -5.47 -23.70
CA SER A 1102 -9.12 -5.82 -25.12
C SER A 1102 -8.26 -7.01 -25.54
N GLY A 1103 -8.87 -7.91 -26.33
CA GLY A 1103 -8.21 -9.00 -27.05
C GLY A 1103 -8.36 -10.40 -26.43
N GLY A 1104 -7.74 -11.40 -27.07
CA GLY A 1104 -7.71 -12.76 -26.54
C GLY A 1104 -6.76 -12.88 -25.34
N ARG A 1105 -7.09 -13.77 -24.39
CA ARG A 1105 -6.25 -14.07 -23.22
C ARG A 1105 -5.92 -15.55 -23.11
N ILE A 1106 -4.70 -15.82 -22.66
CA ILE A 1106 -4.17 -17.13 -22.30
C ILE A 1106 -4.15 -17.28 -20.77
N ARG A 1107 -4.52 -18.44 -20.24
CA ARG A 1107 -4.35 -18.79 -18.81
C ARG A 1107 -3.87 -20.23 -18.69
N TYR A 1108 -2.61 -20.41 -18.29
CA TYR A 1108 -2.14 -21.71 -17.81
C TYR A 1108 -2.68 -21.99 -16.40
N ILE A 1109 -3.22 -23.17 -16.17
CA ILE A 1109 -3.72 -23.68 -14.89
C ILE A 1109 -2.88 -24.92 -14.56
N ARG A 1110 -2.15 -24.88 -13.44
CA ARG A 1110 -1.42 -26.05 -12.92
C ARG A 1110 -2.38 -27.07 -12.34
N ARG A 1111 -2.03 -28.35 -12.39
CA ARG A 1111 -2.81 -29.43 -11.74
C ARG A 1111 -3.08 -29.17 -10.25
N SER A 1112 -2.17 -28.47 -9.56
CA SER A 1112 -2.31 -28.06 -8.15
C SER A 1112 -3.23 -26.85 -7.91
N GLU A 1113 -3.68 -26.15 -8.96
CA GLU A 1113 -4.69 -25.10 -8.89
C GLU A 1113 -6.12 -25.64 -9.11
N MET A 1114 -6.26 -26.93 -9.42
CA MET A 1114 -7.54 -27.62 -9.61
C MET A 1114 -7.84 -28.55 -8.43
N ALA A 1115 -9.11 -28.72 -8.07
CA ALA A 1115 -9.59 -29.62 -7.01
C ALA A 1115 -9.55 -31.10 -7.46
N MET A 1116 -8.35 -31.61 -7.74
CA MET A 1116 -8.13 -32.93 -8.37
C MET A 1116 -8.45 -34.14 -7.48
N GLU A 1117 -8.75 -33.94 -6.20
CA GLU A 1117 -9.21 -34.99 -5.27
C GLU A 1117 -10.57 -35.58 -5.70
N ASP A 1118 -11.37 -34.83 -6.45
CA ASP A 1118 -12.70 -35.20 -6.96
C ASP A 1118 -12.69 -35.75 -8.42
N TYR A 1119 -11.52 -35.97 -9.05
CA TYR A 1119 -11.42 -36.35 -10.46
C TYR A 1119 -11.10 -37.83 -10.69
N CYS A 1120 -12.03 -38.58 -11.27
CA CYS A 1120 -11.95 -40.02 -11.46
C CYS A 1120 -11.41 -40.44 -12.84
N GLY A 1121 -10.32 -39.80 -13.31
CA GLY A 1121 -9.46 -40.30 -14.41
C GLY A 1121 -10.02 -40.22 -15.84
N ASP A 1122 -11.18 -40.83 -16.07
CA ASP A 1122 -11.87 -40.91 -17.37
C ASP A 1122 -12.99 -39.86 -17.52
N ASP A 1123 -13.29 -39.14 -16.42
CA ASP A 1123 -14.32 -38.10 -16.32
C ASP A 1123 -14.21 -37.05 -17.45
N GLU A 1124 -15.32 -36.84 -18.18
CA GLU A 1124 -15.46 -35.75 -19.13
C GLU A 1124 -15.63 -34.41 -18.38
N LEU A 1125 -14.83 -33.41 -18.76
CA LEU A 1125 -14.86 -32.08 -18.18
C LEU A 1125 -15.53 -31.08 -19.11
N GLU A 1126 -16.12 -30.05 -18.53
CA GLU A 1126 -16.71 -28.92 -19.22
C GLU A 1126 -16.01 -27.63 -18.77
N LEU A 1127 -15.36 -26.95 -19.72
CA LEU A 1127 -14.99 -25.55 -19.61
C LEU A 1127 -16.26 -24.72 -19.87
N TYR A 1128 -16.67 -23.90 -18.91
CA TYR A 1128 -17.86 -23.06 -19.00
C TYR A 1128 -17.50 -21.60 -18.67
N ILE A 1129 -17.82 -20.68 -19.56
CA ILE A 1129 -17.45 -19.27 -19.47
C ILE A 1129 -18.71 -18.41 -19.46
N HIS A 1130 -18.84 -17.50 -18.50
CA HIS A 1130 -19.98 -16.57 -18.47
C HIS A 1130 -19.59 -15.15 -18.06
N THR A 1131 -20.37 -14.17 -18.53
CA THR A 1131 -20.14 -12.74 -18.26
C THR A 1131 -21.14 -12.21 -17.22
N LEU A 1132 -20.63 -11.46 -16.25
CA LEU A 1132 -21.48 -10.78 -15.26
C LEU A 1132 -22.04 -9.48 -15.83
N LYS A 1133 -23.37 -9.38 -15.90
CA LYS A 1133 -24.07 -8.09 -16.08
C LYS A 1133 -23.97 -7.28 -14.79
N ASN A 1134 -22.91 -6.48 -14.67
CA ASN A 1134 -22.77 -5.53 -13.56
C ASN A 1134 -23.94 -4.53 -13.55
N ALA A 1135 -24.67 -4.47 -12.43
CA ALA A 1135 -25.90 -3.68 -12.33
C ALA A 1135 -25.61 -2.18 -12.19
N LEU A 1136 -26.11 -1.41 -13.16
CA LEU A 1136 -26.35 0.06 -13.12
C LEU A 1136 -25.39 0.89 -12.23
N ARG A 1137 -24.24 1.27 -12.80
CA ARG A 1137 -23.58 2.54 -12.46
C ARG A 1137 -23.59 3.45 -13.70
N TYR A 1138 -23.88 4.73 -13.47
CA TYR A 1138 -23.82 5.83 -14.46
C TYR A 1138 -24.73 5.75 -15.70
N GLY A 1139 -25.85 5.01 -15.65
CA GLY A 1139 -26.99 5.23 -16.55
C GLY A 1139 -26.85 4.84 -18.03
N HIS A 1140 -25.65 4.46 -18.49
CA HIS A 1140 -25.44 3.96 -19.86
C HIS A 1140 -25.65 2.45 -19.95
N SER A 1141 -26.24 1.99 -21.06
CA SER A 1141 -26.45 0.56 -21.33
C SER A 1141 -25.22 -0.06 -22.00
N PHE A 1142 -24.42 -0.80 -21.22
CA PHE A 1142 -23.29 -1.55 -21.75
C PHE A 1142 -23.77 -2.79 -22.53
N LYS A 1143 -23.30 -2.97 -23.78
CA LYS A 1143 -23.45 -4.24 -24.51
C LYS A 1143 -22.71 -5.35 -23.74
N PRO A 1144 -23.26 -6.58 -23.64
CA PRO A 1144 -22.53 -7.70 -23.07
C PRO A 1144 -21.34 -8.09 -23.96
N VAL A 1145 -20.24 -8.51 -23.35
CA VAL A 1145 -19.12 -9.14 -24.08
C VAL A 1145 -19.55 -10.54 -24.47
N HIS A 1146 -19.46 -10.87 -25.76
CA HIS A 1146 -19.74 -12.22 -26.27
C HIS A 1146 -18.42 -12.99 -26.44
N VAL A 1147 -18.38 -14.23 -25.93
CA VAL A 1147 -17.30 -15.18 -26.25
C VAL A 1147 -17.58 -15.74 -27.65
N LYS A 1148 -16.56 -15.76 -28.49
CA LYS A 1148 -16.62 -16.23 -29.88
C LYS A 1148 -16.09 -17.66 -30.00
N GLU A 1149 -14.91 -17.89 -29.46
CA GLU A 1149 -14.20 -19.18 -29.50
C GLU A 1149 -13.56 -19.41 -28.12
N CYS A 1150 -13.60 -20.65 -27.63
CA CYS A 1150 -12.82 -21.07 -26.47
C CYS A 1150 -12.04 -22.36 -26.79
N GLY A 1151 -10.91 -22.56 -26.10
CA GLY A 1151 -10.00 -23.66 -26.37
C GLY A 1151 -9.19 -24.09 -25.16
N VAL A 1152 -8.77 -25.35 -25.18
CA VAL A 1152 -7.94 -26.00 -24.16
C VAL A 1152 -6.81 -26.77 -24.83
N HIS A 1153 -5.57 -26.56 -24.39
CA HIS A 1153 -4.45 -27.43 -24.69
C HIS A 1153 -3.98 -28.13 -23.41
N VAL A 1154 -3.73 -29.44 -23.50
CA VAL A 1154 -3.39 -30.27 -22.33
C VAL A 1154 -1.89 -30.57 -22.33
N ILE A 1155 -1.18 -30.18 -21.27
CA ILE A 1155 0.24 -30.46 -21.12
C ILE A 1155 0.42 -31.79 -20.38
N ALA A 1156 0.77 -32.84 -21.14
CA ALA A 1156 1.13 -34.16 -20.63
C ALA A 1156 2.65 -34.38 -20.60
N TRP A 1157 3.11 -35.38 -19.85
CA TRP A 1157 4.54 -35.73 -19.78
C TRP A 1157 5.04 -36.28 -21.12
N LYS A 1158 6.23 -35.85 -21.55
CA LYS A 1158 7.10 -36.68 -22.39
C LYS A 1158 7.77 -37.72 -21.51
N LEU A 1159 7.71 -38.99 -21.91
CA LEU A 1159 8.16 -40.14 -21.11
C LEU A 1159 9.65 -40.48 -21.36
N ASP A 1160 10.46 -39.43 -21.56
CA ASP A 1160 11.87 -39.50 -21.97
C ASP A 1160 12.82 -39.49 -20.74
N SER A 1161 12.49 -40.23 -19.67
CA SER A 1161 13.31 -40.30 -18.44
C SER A 1161 13.16 -41.59 -17.63
N PHE A 1162 13.20 -42.74 -18.32
CA PHE A 1162 13.28 -44.07 -17.71
C PHE A 1162 14.24 -45.01 -18.47
N GLU A 1163 15.52 -44.61 -18.58
CA GLU A 1163 16.59 -45.56 -18.95
C GLU A 1163 16.77 -46.58 -17.80
N GLY A 1164 16.18 -47.77 -17.93
CA GLY A 1164 16.17 -48.73 -16.81
C GLY A 1164 15.75 -50.19 -17.05
N SER A 1165 15.14 -50.56 -18.19
CA SER A 1165 14.88 -51.97 -18.53
C SER A 1165 14.47 -52.18 -19.99
N GLU A 1166 14.92 -53.28 -20.61
CA GLU A 1166 14.65 -53.61 -22.02
C GLU A 1166 13.26 -54.24 -22.26
N VAL A 1167 12.30 -53.47 -22.76
CA VAL A 1167 11.22 -53.96 -23.66
C VAL A 1167 10.97 -52.89 -24.72
N GLY A 1168 10.75 -53.29 -25.98
CA GLY A 1168 10.80 -52.38 -27.13
C GLY A 1168 9.48 -51.70 -27.52
N ARG A 1169 9.55 -50.37 -27.70
CA ARG A 1169 8.92 -49.50 -28.73
C ARG A 1169 7.38 -49.40 -28.87
N ASP A 1170 7.00 -48.21 -29.37
CA ASP A 1170 5.80 -47.88 -30.13
C ASP A 1170 4.42 -48.06 -29.47
N ILE A 1171 4.16 -47.24 -28.44
CA ILE A 1171 2.79 -46.78 -28.12
C ILE A 1171 2.64 -45.33 -28.58
N VAL A 1172 2.32 -45.15 -29.86
CA VAL A 1172 1.67 -43.92 -30.33
C VAL A 1172 0.22 -43.97 -29.84
N MET A 1173 -0.14 -43.11 -28.88
CA MET A 1173 -1.55 -42.92 -28.50
C MET A 1173 -2.35 -42.50 -29.74
N PRO A 1174 -3.34 -43.31 -30.19
CA PRO A 1174 -4.14 -42.94 -31.35
C PRO A 1174 -5.02 -41.74 -31.00
N SER A 1175 -5.16 -40.80 -31.94
CA SER A 1175 -6.11 -39.70 -31.82
C SER A 1175 -7.54 -40.26 -31.68
N PRO A 1176 -8.31 -39.87 -30.65
CA PRO A 1176 -9.69 -40.33 -30.52
C PRO A 1176 -10.52 -39.82 -31.71
N PRO A 1177 -11.43 -40.65 -32.27
CA PRO A 1177 -12.23 -40.25 -33.43
C PRO A 1177 -13.28 -39.19 -33.05
N PRO A 1178 -13.70 -38.32 -34.00
CA PRO A 1178 -14.68 -37.29 -33.74
C PRO A 1178 -16.10 -37.86 -33.58
N TYR A 1179 -16.80 -37.43 -32.53
CA TYR A 1179 -18.21 -37.76 -32.29
C TYR A 1179 -19.08 -36.50 -32.23
N HIS A 1180 -20.31 -36.59 -32.72
CA HIS A 1180 -21.30 -35.51 -32.73
C HIS A 1180 -22.61 -35.91 -32.04
N LEU A 1181 -23.45 -34.90 -31.78
CA LEU A 1181 -24.36 -34.82 -30.61
C LEU A 1181 -25.83 -34.58 -31.03
N LEU A 1182 -26.76 -34.78 -30.09
CA LEU A 1182 -28.05 -34.09 -29.86
C LEU A 1182 -28.76 -34.76 -28.64
N SER A 1183 -29.64 -34.15 -27.85
CA SER A 1183 -30.20 -32.79 -27.82
C SER A 1183 -30.64 -32.39 -26.39
N HIS A 1184 -30.92 -31.10 -26.15
CA HIS A 1184 -31.80 -30.60 -25.08
C HIS A 1184 -32.53 -29.35 -25.57
N SER A 1185 -33.68 -29.02 -24.98
CA SER A 1185 -34.46 -27.82 -25.32
C SER A 1185 -33.81 -26.51 -24.83
N THR A 1186 -34.23 -25.40 -25.46
CA THR A 1186 -33.95 -23.99 -25.12
C THR A 1186 -32.53 -23.44 -25.31
N CYS A 1187 -31.91 -23.67 -26.48
CA CYS A 1187 -31.21 -22.61 -27.24
C CYS A 1187 -30.80 -23.12 -28.64
N ASP A 1188 -31.00 -22.32 -29.68
CA ASP A 1188 -30.74 -22.73 -31.07
C ASP A 1188 -29.25 -22.94 -31.36
N SER A 1189 -28.86 -24.19 -31.62
CA SER A 1189 -27.53 -24.59 -32.08
C SER A 1189 -27.61 -25.94 -32.82
N ILE A 1190 -26.78 -26.13 -33.84
CA ILE A 1190 -26.87 -27.28 -34.77
C ILE A 1190 -25.82 -28.33 -34.39
N THR A 1191 -26.24 -29.60 -34.22
CA THR A 1191 -25.37 -30.78 -34.13
C THR A 1191 -25.99 -31.97 -34.88
N ALA A 1192 -25.20 -32.99 -35.22
CA ALA A 1192 -25.50 -33.96 -36.29
C ALA A 1192 -25.48 -35.45 -35.84
N SER A 1193 -26.14 -36.29 -36.65
CA SER A 1193 -26.56 -37.67 -36.36
C SER A 1193 -25.49 -38.77 -36.55
N THR A 1194 -25.85 -40.01 -36.19
CA THR A 1194 -24.92 -41.16 -36.09
C THR A 1194 -24.59 -41.83 -37.43
N PRO A 1195 -23.42 -42.50 -37.57
CA PRO A 1195 -23.01 -43.17 -38.80
C PRO A 1195 -23.97 -44.26 -39.29
N LYS A 1196 -24.68 -44.96 -38.40
CA LYS A 1196 -25.62 -46.01 -38.81
C LYS A 1196 -26.83 -45.45 -39.54
N GLN A 1197 -27.40 -44.35 -39.05
CA GLN A 1197 -28.48 -43.64 -39.75
C GLN A 1197 -28.01 -43.07 -41.09
N TRP A 1198 -26.73 -42.68 -41.19
CA TRP A 1198 -26.15 -42.23 -42.46
C TRP A 1198 -25.94 -43.39 -43.45
N SER A 1199 -25.50 -44.57 -42.97
CA SER A 1199 -25.42 -45.81 -43.73
C SER A 1199 -26.78 -46.26 -44.26
N ASP A 1200 -27.79 -46.32 -43.39
CA ASP A 1200 -29.14 -46.74 -43.75
C ASP A 1200 -29.78 -45.76 -44.75
N TYR A 1201 -29.55 -44.44 -44.56
CA TYR A 1201 -29.95 -43.40 -45.52
C TYR A 1201 -29.23 -43.55 -46.87
N LEU A 1202 -27.92 -43.81 -46.89
CA LEU A 1202 -27.17 -44.04 -48.13
C LEU A 1202 -27.64 -45.30 -48.85
N PHE A 1203 -27.94 -46.37 -48.13
CA PHE A 1203 -28.41 -47.62 -48.73
C PHE A 1203 -29.76 -47.43 -49.42
N VAL A 1204 -30.69 -46.71 -48.79
CA VAL A 1204 -31.97 -46.29 -49.41
C VAL A 1204 -31.70 -45.39 -50.63
N LYS A 1205 -30.86 -44.36 -50.49
CA LYS A 1205 -30.54 -43.44 -51.59
C LYS A 1205 -29.82 -44.08 -52.78
N LEU A 1206 -29.00 -45.09 -52.55
CA LEU A 1206 -28.30 -45.85 -53.60
C LEU A 1206 -29.26 -46.80 -54.33
N GLN A 1207 -30.29 -47.33 -53.67
CA GLN A 1207 -31.37 -48.06 -54.37
C GLN A 1207 -32.32 -47.11 -55.14
N GLU A 1208 -32.61 -45.92 -54.62
CA GLU A 1208 -33.36 -44.89 -55.36
C GLU A 1208 -32.64 -44.39 -56.64
N HIS A 1209 -31.32 -44.57 -56.74
CA HIS A 1209 -30.48 -44.12 -57.86
C HIS A 1209 -29.70 -45.23 -58.58
N ASN A 1210 -29.93 -46.49 -58.21
CA ASN A 1210 -29.56 -47.71 -58.96
C ASN A 1210 -28.05 -47.84 -59.34
N LEU A 1211 -27.15 -47.62 -58.37
CA LEU A 1211 -25.69 -47.77 -58.53
C LEU A 1211 -25.11 -48.81 -57.54
N SER A 1212 -24.06 -49.52 -57.97
CA SER A 1212 -23.34 -50.53 -57.18
C SER A 1212 -21.82 -50.36 -57.28
N LEU A 1213 -21.09 -50.90 -56.30
CA LEU A 1213 -19.63 -50.87 -56.22
C LEU A 1213 -19.09 -52.24 -55.76
N THR A 1214 -17.93 -52.62 -56.29
CA THR A 1214 -17.28 -53.93 -56.09
C THR A 1214 -15.79 -53.74 -55.84
N LEU A 1215 -15.16 -54.64 -55.06
CA LEU A 1215 -13.71 -54.64 -54.79
C LEU A 1215 -13.12 -56.06 -54.85
N TYR A 1216 -11.97 -56.17 -55.51
CA TYR A 1216 -10.93 -57.23 -55.54
C TYR A 1216 -9.59 -56.44 -55.63
N GLY A 1217 -8.41 -56.84 -55.14
CA GLY A 1217 -7.74 -58.15 -55.05
C GLY A 1217 -6.63 -58.21 -56.12
N GLU A 1218 -5.34 -58.48 -55.88
CA GLU A 1218 -4.54 -58.89 -54.67
C GLU A 1218 -3.20 -58.07 -54.69
N GLU A 1219 -2.00 -58.36 -54.14
CA GLU A 1219 -1.31 -59.44 -53.39
C GLU A 1219 -0.02 -58.80 -52.74
N GLY A 1220 0.74 -59.46 -51.83
CA GLY A 1220 2.17 -59.16 -51.63
C GLY A 1220 2.82 -59.56 -50.28
N PHE A 1221 3.69 -60.57 -50.29
CA PHE A 1221 4.43 -61.13 -49.12
C PHE A 1221 5.96 -61.23 -49.40
N SER A 1222 6.93 -61.16 -48.44
CA SER A 1222 6.87 -60.94 -46.97
C SER A 1222 8.19 -60.39 -46.36
N TRP A 1223 8.74 -61.01 -45.31
CA TRP A 1223 9.90 -60.64 -44.47
C TRP A 1223 11.25 -61.19 -44.98
N GLU A 1224 12.36 -60.48 -44.79
CA GLU A 1224 13.52 -60.94 -43.96
C GLU A 1224 14.58 -59.84 -43.69
N GLU A 1225 15.58 -60.12 -42.85
CA GLU A 1225 16.61 -59.17 -42.38
C GLU A 1225 17.91 -59.09 -43.22
N LYS A 1226 18.72 -58.06 -42.91
CA LYS A 1226 20.16 -57.86 -43.21
C LYS A 1226 20.50 -57.31 -44.60
N ILE A 1227 21.21 -56.17 -44.60
CA ILE A 1227 22.59 -56.11 -45.11
C ILE A 1227 23.36 -54.94 -44.47
N PHE A 1228 24.68 -55.08 -44.39
CA PHE A 1228 25.59 -54.23 -43.62
C PHE A 1228 26.50 -53.40 -44.55
N GLN A 1229 26.65 -52.10 -44.27
CA GLN A 1229 27.32 -51.10 -45.16
C GLN A 1229 26.51 -50.79 -46.45
N LYS A 1230 26.79 -49.75 -47.27
CA LYS A 1230 28.03 -48.96 -47.40
C LYS A 1230 27.80 -47.57 -48.03
N ARG A 1231 28.53 -46.57 -47.51
CA ARG A 1231 29.04 -45.35 -48.17
C ARG A 1231 28.19 -44.60 -49.23
N LEU A 1232 27.89 -43.35 -48.87
CA LEU A 1232 28.26 -42.11 -49.59
C LEU A 1232 27.60 -41.74 -50.94
N ARG A 1233 27.38 -40.41 -50.99
CA ARG A 1233 27.63 -39.46 -52.10
C ARG A 1233 26.56 -39.32 -53.19
N LYS A 1234 26.24 -38.02 -53.38
CA LYS A 1234 25.85 -37.36 -54.63
C LYS A 1234 24.49 -37.81 -55.20
N ASN A 1235 23.71 -36.93 -55.81
CA ASN A 1235 23.68 -35.46 -55.90
C ASN A 1235 22.35 -35.13 -56.62
N SER A 1236 21.94 -33.86 -56.62
CA SER A 1236 21.11 -33.29 -57.70
C SER A 1236 19.65 -33.84 -57.80
N ILE A 1237 18.68 -33.17 -58.43
CA ILE A 1237 18.60 -31.77 -58.88
C ILE A 1237 17.10 -31.40 -58.97
N PHE A 1238 16.75 -30.16 -58.59
CA PHE A 1238 15.46 -29.48 -58.86
C PHE A 1238 14.22 -30.09 -58.14
N GLN A 1239 13.36 -29.25 -57.53
CA GLN A 1239 12.14 -28.63 -58.09
C GLN A 1239 11.15 -29.66 -58.67
N THR A 1240 9.85 -29.60 -58.34
CA THR A 1240 9.07 -28.40 -57.94
C THR A 1240 8.33 -28.59 -56.61
#